data_AF-A0A1Y2ADM3-F1
#
_entry.id   AF-A0A1Y2ADM3-F1
#
_cell.length_a   1.000
_cell.length_b   1.000
_cell.length_c   1.000
_cell.angle_alpha   90.00
_cell.angle_beta   90.00
_cell.angle_gamma   90.00
#
_symmetry.space_group_name_H-M   'P 1'
#
loop_
_entity.id
_entity.type
_entity.pdbx_description
1 polymer ?
#
loop_
_entity_poly.entity_id
_entity_poly.type
_entity_poly.pdbx_seq_one_letter_code
_entity_poly.pdbx_strand_id
1 'polypeptide(L)'
;MNFIINNNIMINKRYIWIIYILIILLFSLVHSEIVLSKEKCKKKNRIIECSEDVCTENTYVYYNYEGYYCRNSKTLILIEEDGYYIDSSITNNGKQTHLIKRRTEIDGEIIFESVFGRNGYYINSGSDHEDYALILCYAKNGCITGYVSNFGYYIPGDGIGIIFCSENMQCKLEKEVSNYYINAGYQRKKYPLIYCRNGRCSGSTQVDGYYLMHTYSNLLKCYNKQCDIILANPGYYLNAENKKYNIMCIRFNANVSCGRRLANVGNYISGAINVLLNCMSEYCQEDELHDGIYRASTTYDLVPNGSQRDSKNTKTMFNLISCQNNFCKELNTTEINDIPICSYSNQICFIKQSHIKEENIKNYLSPGEYCTNENHSKLYLATDIISLKEESNTFHLPFKENCISASKEYNDNYFFISNKIYKIDNGKIANINKIGFYFINTSINKLVESDNIDDYNNDNINIFYCNGKYCYSWEKPEVITYFTNNSNRIFKYNPHYNDISFAYDHDLKCTYNDDNSCIISENMIEKETENQEIELCVTSNGELVLLLPPKDTSNHFLPPHLPYQDLRETQSINETSRTSSTETTTTTKIRRNNILSYLNNKGNFTVECIKAKNEDEPIYGLTNHLYQLELKSAKIISNNGHYIINKKTNKAIEYDDFKAVNQFLKIYKCTKGQCEPIFQPSSEYFYYDSISQLMVKYHNNNSTWELLTNSGYVYASITPNYVSIFKYYSLPNHANINSIQKKENIIH
;
A
#
# COMPACT_ATOMS: atom_id res chain seq x y z
N MET A 1 21.48 -6.21 -37.12
CA MET A 1 21.07 -6.62 -38.48
C MET A 1 22.05 -5.97 -39.46
N ASN A 2 22.98 -6.77 -40.01
CA ASN A 2 23.97 -6.35 -41.01
C ASN A 2 23.34 -6.37 -42.42
N PHE A 3 23.78 -5.46 -43.30
CA PHE A 3 24.08 -5.57 -44.76
C PHE A 3 23.97 -4.16 -45.40
N ILE A 4 25.08 -3.47 -45.69
CA ILE A 4 25.79 -3.39 -47.00
C ILE A 4 24.89 -2.90 -48.16
N ILE A 5 25.22 -1.74 -48.73
CA ILE A 5 25.54 -1.54 -50.17
C ILE A 5 26.55 -0.38 -50.28
N ASN A 6 27.69 -0.71 -50.90
CA ASN A 6 28.69 0.22 -51.43
C ASN A 6 28.17 0.87 -52.72
N ASN A 7 28.42 2.16 -52.92
CA ASN A 7 28.72 2.66 -54.25
C ASN A 7 29.76 3.79 -54.20
N ASN A 8 30.85 3.56 -54.94
CA ASN A 8 32.01 4.41 -55.07
C ASN A 8 31.68 5.68 -55.87
N ILE A 9 31.77 6.84 -55.23
CA ILE A 9 32.11 8.10 -55.89
C ILE A 9 33.34 8.66 -55.16
N MET A 10 34.49 8.63 -55.84
CA MET A 10 35.72 9.27 -55.40
C MET A 10 35.54 10.79 -55.42
N ILE A 11 34.96 11.34 -54.35
CA ILE A 11 34.95 12.79 -54.10
C ILE A 11 36.26 13.13 -53.38
N ASN A 12 37.08 13.94 -54.06
CA ASN A 12 38.38 14.40 -53.60
C ASN A 12 38.28 14.99 -52.18
N LYS A 13 38.99 14.41 -51.20
CA LYS A 13 38.96 14.83 -49.78
C LYS A 13 39.30 16.32 -49.57
N ARG A 14 40.02 16.96 -50.49
CA ARG A 14 40.25 18.41 -50.47
C ARG A 14 38.99 19.22 -50.76
N TYR A 15 38.09 18.72 -51.62
CA TYR A 15 36.83 19.39 -51.95
C TYR A 15 35.81 19.30 -50.80
N ILE A 16 35.78 18.18 -50.07
CA ILE A 16 34.95 18.04 -48.87
C ILE A 16 35.46 18.96 -47.77
N TRP A 17 36.77 19.07 -47.56
CA TRP A 17 37.33 20.02 -46.59
C TRP A 17 37.07 21.49 -46.97
N ILE A 18 37.11 21.83 -48.26
CA ILE A 18 36.79 23.18 -48.74
C ILE A 18 35.29 23.47 -48.61
N ILE A 19 34.41 22.51 -48.89
CA ILE A 19 32.96 22.64 -48.66
C ILE A 19 32.65 22.69 -47.17
N TYR A 20 33.35 21.93 -46.32
CA TYR A 20 33.17 21.97 -44.87
C TYR A 20 33.69 23.29 -44.27
N ILE A 21 34.81 23.82 -44.77
CA ILE A 21 35.33 25.14 -44.41
C ILE A 21 34.42 26.25 -44.96
N LEU A 22 33.88 26.13 -46.18
CA LEU A 22 32.91 27.07 -46.74
C LEU A 22 31.58 27.01 -46.00
N ILE A 23 31.09 25.83 -45.61
CA ILE A 23 29.88 25.67 -44.78
C ILE A 23 30.12 26.20 -43.38
N ILE A 24 31.30 25.99 -42.78
CA ILE A 24 31.68 26.58 -41.48
C ILE A 24 31.88 28.10 -41.58
N LEU A 25 32.43 28.63 -42.69
CA LEU A 25 32.53 30.07 -42.96
C LEU A 25 31.16 30.69 -43.30
N LEU A 26 30.26 29.96 -43.95
CA LEU A 26 28.86 30.37 -44.18
C LEU A 26 28.03 30.29 -42.89
N PHE A 27 28.34 29.38 -41.96
CA PHE A 27 27.67 29.29 -40.65
C PHE A 27 28.28 30.21 -39.57
N SER A 28 29.51 30.70 -39.75
CA SER A 28 30.16 31.66 -38.83
C SER A 28 29.94 33.13 -39.19
N LEU A 29 29.22 33.40 -40.29
CA LEU A 29 28.88 34.75 -40.77
C LEU A 29 27.36 34.92 -40.95
N VAL A 30 26.58 34.58 -39.92
CA VAL A 30 25.24 35.16 -39.73
C VAL A 30 25.06 35.51 -38.25
N HIS A 31 25.83 36.50 -37.80
CA HIS A 31 25.34 37.39 -36.75
C HIS A 31 24.68 38.56 -37.46
N SER A 32 23.43 38.38 -37.91
CA SER A 32 22.62 39.51 -38.31
C SER A 32 21.96 40.06 -37.05
N GLU A 33 22.60 41.00 -36.38
CA GLU A 33 21.82 42.02 -35.68
C GLU A 33 20.92 42.68 -36.74
N ILE A 34 19.62 42.76 -36.48
CA ILE A 34 18.71 43.48 -37.37
C ILE A 34 19.07 44.96 -37.32
N VAL A 35 19.90 45.41 -38.26
CA VAL A 35 20.24 46.83 -38.43
C VAL A 35 19.19 47.45 -39.36
N LEU A 36 18.07 47.88 -38.78
CA LEU A 36 17.06 48.68 -39.47
C LEU A 36 17.67 50.04 -39.86
N SER A 37 18.06 50.18 -41.13
CA SER A 37 18.55 51.45 -41.69
C SER A 37 17.40 52.46 -41.82
N LYS A 38 17.55 53.64 -41.21
CA LYS A 38 16.59 54.75 -41.28
C LYS A 38 16.30 55.25 -42.70
N GLU A 39 17.15 54.93 -43.68
CA GLU A 39 16.95 55.32 -45.08
C GLU A 39 16.04 54.35 -45.85
N LYS A 40 15.87 53.11 -45.37
CA LYS A 40 15.17 52.03 -46.09
C LYS A 40 13.82 51.64 -45.50
N CYS A 41 13.48 52.15 -44.32
CA CYS A 41 12.24 51.86 -43.62
C CYS A 41 11.50 53.15 -43.24
N LYS A 42 10.19 53.19 -43.49
CA LYS A 42 9.32 54.33 -43.16
C LYS A 42 8.37 53.93 -42.03
N LYS A 43 8.45 54.63 -40.90
CA LYS A 43 7.48 54.49 -39.79
C LYS A 43 6.27 55.39 -40.06
N LYS A 44 5.08 54.81 -40.07
CA LYS A 44 3.79 55.52 -40.11
C LYS A 44 2.93 55.02 -38.95
N ASN A 45 2.77 55.86 -37.93
CA ASN A 45 2.05 55.52 -36.70
C ASN A 45 2.63 54.23 -36.06
N ARG A 46 1.79 53.19 -35.96
CA ARG A 46 2.08 51.89 -35.34
C ARG A 46 2.68 50.87 -36.32
N ILE A 47 3.00 51.26 -37.56
CA ILE A 47 3.49 50.35 -38.61
C ILE A 47 4.82 50.88 -39.15
N ILE A 48 5.79 49.99 -39.34
CA ILE A 48 7.03 50.26 -40.10
C ILE A 48 7.01 49.39 -41.36
N GLU A 49 7.16 50.03 -42.52
CA GLU A 49 7.30 49.37 -43.82
C GLU A 49 8.71 49.58 -44.36
N CYS A 50 9.33 48.49 -44.81
CA CYS A 50 10.69 48.48 -45.33
C CYS A 50 10.73 48.06 -46.80
N SER A 51 11.71 48.54 -47.56
CA SER A 51 11.90 48.14 -48.97
C SER A 51 12.51 46.74 -49.12
N GLU A 52 13.18 46.24 -48.07
CA GLU A 52 13.91 44.97 -48.02
C GLU A 52 13.41 44.09 -46.87
N ASP A 53 13.76 42.81 -46.90
CA ASP A 53 13.43 41.87 -45.83
C ASP A 53 14.25 42.22 -44.58
N VAL A 54 13.55 42.51 -43.48
CA VAL A 54 14.13 42.99 -42.22
C VAL A 54 13.85 42.06 -41.04
N CYS A 55 12.91 41.14 -41.18
CA CYS A 55 12.64 40.12 -40.16
C CYS A 55 11.96 38.88 -40.74
N THR A 56 11.77 37.86 -39.90
CA THR A 56 11.06 36.64 -40.26
C THR A 56 9.56 36.80 -39.97
N GLU A 57 8.69 36.32 -40.86
CA GLU A 57 7.24 36.35 -40.65
C GLU A 57 6.84 35.62 -39.35
N ASN A 58 5.83 36.14 -38.65
CA ASN A 58 5.31 35.64 -37.37
C ASN A 58 6.33 35.64 -36.22
N THR A 59 7.31 36.55 -36.26
CA THR A 59 8.29 36.75 -35.18
C THR A 59 8.18 38.13 -34.52
N TYR A 60 8.91 38.33 -33.42
CA TYR A 60 8.95 39.60 -32.69
C TYR A 60 10.36 40.18 -32.67
N VAL A 61 10.46 41.52 -32.74
CA VAL A 61 11.72 42.26 -32.81
C VAL A 61 11.66 43.47 -31.87
N TYR A 62 12.71 43.63 -31.06
CA TYR A 62 12.90 44.83 -30.25
C TYR A 62 13.74 45.85 -31.03
N TYR A 63 13.20 47.05 -31.25
CA TYR A 63 13.87 48.08 -32.02
C TYR A 63 13.52 49.48 -31.52
N ASN A 64 14.52 50.35 -31.36
CA ASN A 64 14.36 51.74 -30.91
C ASN A 64 13.49 51.89 -29.65
N TYR A 65 13.69 51.04 -28.65
CA TYR A 65 12.93 51.05 -27.39
C TYR A 65 11.43 50.75 -27.55
N GLU A 66 11.06 50.06 -28.63
CA GLU A 66 9.70 49.59 -28.91
C GLU A 66 9.72 48.11 -29.35
N GLY A 67 8.64 47.38 -29.09
CA GLY A 67 8.46 46.00 -29.53
C GLY A 67 7.55 45.90 -30.75
N TYR A 68 7.96 45.11 -31.75
CA TYR A 68 7.23 44.95 -33.01
C TYR A 68 6.95 43.47 -33.34
N TYR A 69 5.78 43.22 -33.91
CA TYR A 69 5.39 41.97 -34.56
C TYR A 69 5.66 42.02 -36.07
N CYS A 70 6.30 41.00 -36.61
CA CYS A 70 6.59 40.84 -38.03
C CYS A 70 5.41 40.19 -38.75
N ARG A 71 4.54 41.02 -39.33
CA ARG A 71 3.40 40.53 -40.14
C ARG A 71 3.89 39.82 -41.41
N ASN A 72 4.98 40.30 -42.00
CA ASN A 72 5.70 39.67 -43.09
C ASN A 72 7.15 40.16 -43.05
N SER A 73 7.99 39.69 -43.97
CA SER A 73 9.42 40.03 -43.97
C SER A 73 9.75 41.52 -44.08
N LYS A 74 8.79 42.37 -44.48
CA LYS A 74 8.98 43.82 -44.73
C LYS A 74 8.11 44.73 -43.88
N THR A 75 7.21 44.18 -43.07
CA THR A 75 6.17 44.94 -42.34
C THR A 75 6.18 44.59 -40.86
N LEU A 76 6.46 45.60 -40.03
CA LEU A 76 6.49 45.53 -38.58
C LEU A 76 5.31 46.29 -37.98
N ILE A 77 4.68 45.73 -36.96
CA ILE A 77 3.49 46.31 -36.29
C ILE A 77 3.77 46.41 -34.80
N LEU A 78 3.53 47.58 -34.22
CA LEU A 78 3.75 47.81 -32.79
C LEU A 78 2.90 46.84 -31.96
N ILE A 79 3.52 46.23 -30.97
CA ILE A 79 2.86 45.30 -30.04
C ILE A 79 1.93 46.07 -29.09
N GLU A 80 0.71 45.56 -28.88
CA GLU A 80 -0.35 46.22 -28.11
C GLU A 80 -0.71 45.55 -26.78
N GLU A 81 -0.29 44.31 -26.55
CA GLU A 81 -0.65 43.55 -25.34
C GLU A 81 0.51 43.49 -24.35
N ASP A 82 0.21 43.69 -23.06
CA ASP A 82 1.20 43.56 -22.00
C ASP A 82 1.65 42.11 -21.82
N GLY A 83 2.93 41.92 -21.49
CA GLY A 83 3.53 40.62 -21.22
C GLY A 83 4.85 40.43 -21.96
N TYR A 84 5.18 39.17 -22.27
CA TYR A 84 6.49 38.79 -22.81
C TYR A 84 6.36 38.18 -24.20
N TYR A 85 7.35 38.51 -25.03
CA TYR A 85 7.50 38.04 -26.41
C TYR A 85 8.93 37.58 -26.62
N ILE A 86 9.15 36.54 -27.43
CA ILE A 86 10.51 36.08 -27.74
C ILE A 86 11.16 37.01 -28.77
N ASP A 87 12.25 37.66 -28.39
CA ASP A 87 12.98 38.57 -29.28
C ASP A 87 13.81 37.76 -30.28
N SER A 88 13.37 37.77 -31.54
CA SER A 88 14.01 37.05 -32.63
C SER A 88 15.19 37.81 -33.24
N SER A 89 15.40 39.06 -32.85
CA SER A 89 16.52 39.88 -33.36
C SER A 89 17.84 39.61 -32.65
N ILE A 90 17.79 39.04 -31.44
CA ILE A 90 18.98 38.76 -30.62
C ILE A 90 19.11 37.25 -30.45
N THR A 91 20.13 36.68 -31.10
CA THR A 91 20.48 35.27 -30.93
C THR A 91 21.91 35.13 -30.40
N ASN A 92 22.12 34.17 -29.49
CA ASN A 92 23.44 33.79 -29.00
C ASN A 92 23.70 32.33 -29.38
N ASN A 93 24.67 32.08 -30.25
CA ASN A 93 24.94 30.75 -30.84
C ASN A 93 23.68 30.12 -31.48
N GLY A 94 22.89 30.93 -32.20
CA GLY A 94 21.66 30.47 -32.88
C GLY A 94 20.46 30.23 -31.95
N LYS A 95 20.53 30.64 -30.67
CA LYS A 95 19.42 30.50 -29.71
C LYS A 95 18.87 31.87 -29.34
N GLN A 96 17.55 32.00 -29.32
CA GLN A 96 16.86 33.19 -28.83
C GLN A 96 17.04 33.28 -27.32
N THR A 97 17.78 34.28 -26.82
CA THR A 97 18.08 34.42 -25.38
C THR A 97 17.46 35.65 -24.74
N HIS A 98 16.82 36.51 -25.54
CA HIS A 98 16.19 37.74 -25.08
C HIS A 98 14.67 37.67 -25.25
N LEU A 99 14.00 38.42 -24.37
CA LEU A 99 12.57 38.64 -24.39
C LEU A 99 12.31 40.14 -24.55
N ILE A 100 11.22 40.46 -25.23
CA ILE A 100 10.62 41.79 -25.21
C ILE A 100 9.58 41.79 -24.10
N LYS A 101 9.73 42.68 -23.13
CA LYS A 101 8.75 42.91 -22.08
C LYS A 101 8.00 44.21 -22.39
N ARG A 102 6.68 44.13 -22.53
CA ARG A 102 5.80 45.29 -22.60
C ARG A 102 5.00 45.41 -21.30
N ARG A 103 4.93 46.62 -20.75
CA ARG A 103 4.04 46.94 -19.62
C ARG A 103 3.40 48.31 -19.79
N THR A 104 2.19 48.44 -19.27
CA THR A 104 1.48 49.71 -19.09
C THR A 104 1.56 50.10 -17.62
N GLU A 105 2.14 51.26 -17.31
CA GLU A 105 2.22 51.81 -15.96
C GLU A 105 0.87 52.42 -15.53
N ILE A 106 0.75 52.77 -14.24
CA ILE A 106 -0.52 53.25 -13.63
C ILE A 106 -1.03 54.55 -14.29
N ASP A 107 -0.11 55.38 -14.78
CA ASP A 107 -0.40 56.63 -15.48
C ASP A 107 -0.69 56.45 -16.98
N GLY A 108 -0.67 55.20 -17.47
CA GLY A 108 -0.89 54.86 -18.87
C GLY A 108 0.37 54.93 -19.73
N GLU A 109 1.55 55.20 -19.17
CA GLU A 109 2.82 55.14 -19.89
C GLU A 109 3.11 53.70 -20.34
N ILE A 110 3.48 53.53 -21.62
CA ILE A 110 3.84 52.22 -22.19
C ILE A 110 5.36 52.11 -22.23
N ILE A 111 5.89 51.07 -21.58
CA ILE A 111 7.32 50.81 -21.51
C ILE A 111 7.64 49.48 -22.18
N PHE A 112 8.64 49.49 -23.05
CA PHE A 112 9.26 48.29 -23.61
C PHE A 112 10.67 48.11 -23.08
N GLU A 113 11.03 46.87 -22.75
CA GLU A 113 12.38 46.51 -22.30
C GLU A 113 12.84 45.24 -23.02
N SER A 114 14.10 45.25 -23.49
CA SER A 114 14.79 44.01 -23.85
C SER A 114 15.38 43.39 -22.59
N VAL A 115 14.96 42.16 -22.28
CA VAL A 115 15.32 41.45 -21.05
C VAL A 115 16.03 40.16 -21.41
N PHE A 116 17.16 39.88 -20.76
CA PHE A 116 17.81 38.58 -20.87
C PHE A 116 16.95 37.51 -20.17
N GLY A 117 16.56 36.46 -20.91
CA GLY A 117 15.73 35.36 -20.42
C GLY A 117 16.46 34.52 -19.38
N ARG A 118 16.07 34.67 -18.11
CA ARG A 118 16.59 33.86 -17.01
C ARG A 118 15.86 32.52 -16.93
N ASN A 119 16.47 31.54 -16.26
CA ASN A 119 15.87 30.23 -16.09
C ASN A 119 14.50 30.32 -15.39
N GLY A 120 13.43 29.96 -16.09
CA GLY A 120 12.08 29.96 -15.54
C GLY A 120 11.02 30.30 -16.59
N TYR A 121 9.84 30.66 -16.10
CA TYR A 121 8.66 30.89 -16.93
C TYR A 121 8.30 32.37 -17.04
N TYR A 122 7.70 32.73 -18.17
CA TYR A 122 7.16 34.05 -18.46
C TYR A 122 5.79 33.89 -19.12
N ILE A 123 4.86 34.81 -18.84
CA ILE A 123 3.53 34.78 -19.47
C ILE A 123 3.68 35.19 -20.93
N ASN A 124 3.25 34.31 -21.84
CA ASN A 124 3.33 34.54 -23.28
C ASN A 124 2.20 35.47 -23.72
N SER A 125 2.55 36.54 -24.41
CA SER A 125 1.58 37.41 -25.10
C SER A 125 1.78 37.39 -26.61
N GLY A 126 2.62 36.48 -27.11
CA GLY A 126 2.85 36.25 -28.52
C GLY A 126 1.61 35.71 -29.25
N SER A 127 1.73 35.57 -30.56
CA SER A 127 0.65 35.14 -31.45
C SER A 127 0.21 33.70 -31.21
N ASP A 128 1.06 32.92 -30.54
CA ASP A 128 0.84 31.54 -30.14
C ASP A 128 0.40 31.41 -28.66
N HIS A 129 0.00 32.50 -27.98
CA HIS A 129 -0.38 32.45 -26.57
C HIS A 129 -1.63 31.60 -26.28
N GLU A 130 -2.54 31.46 -27.25
CA GLU A 130 -3.71 30.58 -27.13
C GLU A 130 -3.32 29.10 -27.09
N ASP A 131 -2.26 28.72 -27.80
CA ASP A 131 -1.70 27.36 -27.80
C ASP A 131 -0.68 27.16 -26.67
N TYR A 132 0.07 28.22 -26.34
CA TYR A 132 1.18 28.21 -25.40
C TYR A 132 1.15 29.44 -24.50
N ALA A 133 0.41 29.35 -23.40
CA ALA A 133 0.27 30.45 -22.44
C ALA A 133 1.57 30.90 -21.75
N LEU A 134 2.65 30.10 -21.82
CA LEU A 134 3.93 30.39 -21.18
C LEU A 134 5.13 30.26 -22.14
N ILE A 135 6.12 31.12 -21.92
CA ILE A 135 7.48 31.01 -22.47
C ILE A 135 8.39 30.40 -21.40
N LEU A 136 9.13 29.35 -21.77
CA LEU A 136 10.18 28.76 -20.93
C LEU A 136 11.54 29.24 -21.41
N CYS A 137 12.30 29.90 -20.54
CA CYS A 137 13.70 30.23 -20.80
C CYS A 137 14.63 29.28 -20.02
N TYR A 138 15.65 28.78 -20.71
CA TYR A 138 16.70 27.95 -20.13
C TYR A 138 18.07 28.34 -20.68
N ALA A 139 19.04 28.53 -19.79
CA ALA A 139 20.38 29.02 -20.12
C ALA A 139 21.10 28.22 -21.21
N LYS A 140 20.80 26.92 -21.37
CA LYS A 140 21.40 26.11 -22.45
C LYS A 140 20.60 26.12 -23.75
N ASN A 141 19.30 26.37 -23.73
CA ASN A 141 18.41 26.17 -24.88
C ASN A 141 17.77 27.46 -25.41
N GLY A 142 17.98 28.60 -24.73
CA GLY A 142 17.28 29.84 -25.04
C GLY A 142 15.86 29.84 -24.47
N CYS A 143 15.05 30.77 -24.96
CA CYS A 143 13.64 30.93 -24.66
C CYS A 143 12.80 30.28 -25.76
N ILE A 144 11.82 29.48 -25.37
CA ILE A 144 10.95 28.73 -26.28
C ILE A 144 9.51 28.73 -25.77
N THR A 145 8.55 28.71 -26.70
CA THR A 145 7.17 28.27 -26.48
C THR A 145 7.06 26.77 -26.81
N GLY A 146 5.96 26.09 -26.47
CA GLY A 146 5.78 24.67 -26.87
C GLY A 146 5.88 23.61 -25.77
N TYR A 147 6.15 23.98 -24.51
CA TYR A 147 6.16 23.02 -23.40
C TYR A 147 4.85 23.11 -22.61
N VAL A 148 4.00 22.09 -22.76
CA VAL A 148 2.69 21.86 -22.14
C VAL A 148 2.47 22.68 -20.85
N SER A 149 1.59 23.68 -20.94
CA SER A 149 1.09 24.42 -19.78
C SER A 149 0.03 23.56 -19.08
N ASN A 150 0.47 22.52 -18.37
CA ASN A 150 -0.41 21.83 -17.44
C ASN A 150 -1.00 22.85 -16.45
N PHE A 151 -2.23 22.64 -16.01
CA PHE A 151 -2.77 23.44 -14.92
C PHE A 151 -1.83 23.37 -13.70
N GLY A 152 -1.63 24.49 -12.99
CA GLY A 152 -0.80 24.53 -11.78
C GLY A 152 0.15 25.72 -11.67
N TYR A 153 1.19 25.53 -10.86
CA TYR A 153 2.09 26.62 -10.44
C TYR A 153 3.49 26.51 -11.04
N TYR A 154 4.04 27.66 -11.43
CA TYR A 154 5.30 27.80 -12.14
C TYR A 154 6.18 28.89 -11.52
N ILE A 155 7.50 28.69 -11.57
CA ILE A 155 8.49 29.64 -11.07
C ILE A 155 8.80 30.69 -12.17
N PRO A 156 8.56 31.99 -11.92
CA PRO A 156 8.93 33.04 -12.85
C PRO A 156 10.45 33.12 -13.05
N GLY A 157 10.91 33.55 -14.22
CA GLY A 157 12.37 33.64 -14.51
C GLY A 157 13.16 34.59 -13.59
N ASP A 158 12.52 35.59 -13.00
CA ASP A 158 13.12 36.48 -12.00
C ASP A 158 12.98 35.98 -10.56
N GLY A 159 12.21 34.90 -10.34
CA GLY A 159 11.92 34.32 -9.03
C GLY A 159 11.01 35.18 -8.14
N ILE A 160 10.36 36.21 -8.69
CA ILE A 160 9.46 37.12 -7.97
C ILE A 160 8.01 36.76 -8.26
N GLY A 161 7.28 36.37 -7.24
CA GLY A 161 5.93 35.86 -7.31
C GLY A 161 5.87 34.42 -7.83
N ILE A 162 4.67 33.98 -8.14
CA ILE A 162 4.39 32.67 -8.73
C ILE A 162 3.43 32.84 -9.90
N ILE A 163 3.61 32.06 -10.95
CA ILE A 163 2.66 32.02 -12.06
C ILE A 163 1.69 30.86 -11.81
N PHE A 164 0.40 31.16 -11.78
CA PHE A 164 -0.67 30.16 -11.73
C PHE A 164 -1.37 30.09 -13.07
N CYS A 165 -1.46 28.89 -13.66
CA CYS A 165 -2.21 28.62 -14.88
C CYS A 165 -3.43 27.74 -14.58
N SER A 166 -4.59 28.19 -15.03
CA SER A 166 -5.85 27.45 -14.91
C SER A 166 -5.95 26.31 -15.92
N GLU A 167 -6.97 25.48 -15.79
CA GLU A 167 -7.28 24.42 -16.76
C GLU A 167 -7.59 24.97 -18.17
N ASN A 168 -8.10 26.20 -18.26
CA ASN A 168 -8.36 26.89 -19.52
C ASN A 168 -7.12 27.59 -20.08
N MET A 169 -5.92 27.22 -19.64
CA MET A 169 -4.63 27.80 -20.05
C MET A 169 -4.48 29.31 -19.76
N GLN A 170 -5.35 29.89 -18.92
CA GLN A 170 -5.19 31.29 -18.51
C GLN A 170 -4.18 31.37 -17.36
N CYS A 171 -3.09 32.11 -17.58
CA CYS A 171 -2.01 32.26 -16.61
C CYS A 171 -1.98 33.67 -15.99
N LYS A 172 -1.74 33.75 -14.68
CA LYS A 172 -1.60 35.02 -13.94
C LYS A 172 -0.39 34.99 -13.01
N LEU A 173 0.24 36.15 -12.83
CA LEU A 173 1.35 36.34 -11.88
C LEU A 173 0.81 36.84 -10.54
N GLU A 174 1.10 36.12 -9.47
CA GLU A 174 0.77 36.51 -8.09
C GLU A 174 2.05 36.88 -7.34
N LYS A 175 2.18 38.15 -6.93
CA LYS A 175 3.41 38.69 -6.31
C LYS A 175 3.46 38.51 -4.79
N GLU A 176 2.33 38.67 -4.11
CA GLU A 176 2.24 38.60 -2.65
C GLU A 176 1.96 37.18 -2.16
N VAL A 177 2.87 36.26 -2.49
CA VAL A 177 2.73 34.83 -2.17
C VAL A 177 3.72 34.37 -1.11
N SER A 178 3.24 33.50 -0.25
CA SER A 178 4.04 32.74 0.71
C SER A 178 3.50 31.30 0.78
N ASN A 179 4.28 30.38 1.34
CA ASN A 179 3.99 28.94 1.49
C ASN A 179 4.41 28.06 0.29
N TYR A 180 3.99 26.80 0.33
CA TYR A 180 4.33 25.76 -0.64
C TYR A 180 3.25 25.57 -1.70
N TYR A 181 3.70 25.23 -2.90
CA TYR A 181 2.88 24.96 -4.08
C TYR A 181 3.42 23.75 -4.83
N ILE A 182 2.56 23.00 -5.53
CA ILE A 182 2.98 21.89 -6.39
C ILE A 182 3.60 22.47 -7.67
N ASN A 183 4.83 22.05 -7.99
CA ASN A 183 5.53 22.51 -9.17
C ASN A 183 4.98 21.82 -10.43
N ALA A 184 4.39 22.58 -11.35
CA ALA A 184 3.96 22.09 -12.66
C ALA A 184 5.04 22.25 -13.75
N GLY A 185 6.14 22.94 -13.42
CA GLY A 185 7.20 23.27 -14.36
C GLY A 185 8.16 22.12 -14.69
N TYR A 186 9.08 22.39 -15.62
CA TYR A 186 10.06 21.44 -16.17
C TYR A 186 10.99 20.87 -15.09
N GLN A 187 11.17 21.61 -13.99
CA GLN A 187 12.00 21.18 -12.87
C GLN A 187 11.28 20.25 -11.90
N ARG A 188 9.98 19.93 -12.09
CA ARG A 188 9.18 19.11 -11.15
C ARG A 188 9.87 17.83 -10.72
N LYS A 189 10.58 17.15 -11.62
CA LYS A 189 11.34 15.91 -11.29
C LYS A 189 12.44 16.14 -10.26
N LYS A 190 13.07 17.32 -10.27
CA LYS A 190 14.13 17.71 -9.32
C LYS A 190 13.57 18.43 -8.10
N TYR A 191 12.58 19.28 -8.31
CA TYR A 191 11.92 20.10 -7.32
C TYR A 191 10.40 19.91 -7.44
N PRO A 192 9.83 18.90 -6.78
CA PRO A 192 8.39 18.63 -6.84
C PRO A 192 7.54 19.79 -6.32
N LEU A 193 8.14 20.65 -5.47
CA LEU A 193 7.49 21.79 -4.83
C LEU A 193 8.14 23.11 -5.23
N ILE A 194 7.35 24.18 -5.10
CA ILE A 194 7.80 25.57 -5.10
C ILE A 194 7.59 26.10 -3.70
N TYR A 195 8.61 26.71 -3.10
CA TYR A 195 8.48 27.43 -1.85
C TYR A 195 8.62 28.92 -2.08
N CYS A 196 7.63 29.68 -1.59
CA CYS A 196 7.62 31.13 -1.64
C CYS A 196 7.72 31.73 -0.24
N ARG A 197 8.57 32.74 -0.07
CA ARG A 197 8.68 33.54 1.15
C ARG A 197 8.71 35.01 0.80
N ASN A 198 7.70 35.76 1.25
CA ASN A 198 7.55 37.19 1.00
C ASN A 198 7.70 37.53 -0.50
N GLY A 199 7.02 36.76 -1.36
CA GLY A 199 7.05 36.95 -2.82
C GLY A 199 8.32 36.46 -3.53
N ARG A 200 9.33 35.92 -2.83
CA ARG A 200 10.46 35.25 -3.51
C ARG A 200 10.24 33.74 -3.54
N CYS A 201 10.25 33.16 -4.73
CA CYS A 201 9.91 31.77 -4.96
C CYS A 201 11.08 30.98 -5.56
N SER A 202 11.26 29.74 -5.11
CA SER A 202 12.28 28.83 -5.63
C SER A 202 11.81 27.37 -5.58
N GLY A 203 12.46 26.53 -6.39
CA GLY A 203 12.22 25.09 -6.35
C GLY A 203 12.68 24.50 -5.03
N SER A 204 11.84 23.68 -4.42
CA SER A 204 12.12 23.01 -3.14
C SER A 204 12.19 21.49 -3.33
N THR A 205 13.17 20.87 -2.68
CA THR A 205 13.27 19.42 -2.59
C THR A 205 12.21 18.90 -1.63
N GLN A 206 11.55 17.82 -2.01
CA GLN A 206 10.50 17.20 -1.20
C GLN A 206 11.11 16.33 -0.09
N VAL A 207 10.48 16.40 1.08
CA VAL A 207 10.65 15.53 2.25
C VAL A 207 9.28 14.96 2.58
N ASP A 208 9.21 13.71 3.03
CA ASP A 208 7.92 13.08 3.34
C ASP A 208 7.25 13.77 4.54
N GLY A 209 5.93 13.98 4.43
CA GLY A 209 5.11 14.64 5.43
C GLY A 209 4.23 15.74 4.85
N TYR A 210 3.87 16.72 5.68
CA TYR A 210 2.90 17.76 5.34
C TYR A 210 3.53 19.14 5.28
N TYR A 211 3.01 19.95 4.35
CA TYR A 211 3.37 21.34 4.15
C TYR A 211 2.14 22.24 4.23
N LEU A 212 2.33 23.44 4.77
CA LEU A 212 1.31 24.49 4.71
C LEU A 212 1.20 25.04 3.29
N MET A 213 -0.04 25.26 2.87
CA MET A 213 -0.40 25.92 1.63
C MET A 213 -0.94 27.33 1.90
N HIS A 214 -1.17 28.09 0.83
CA HIS A 214 -1.85 29.38 0.91
C HIS A 214 -3.32 29.27 1.34
N THR A 215 -3.96 28.13 1.06
CA THR A 215 -5.29 27.80 1.56
C THR A 215 -5.19 27.24 2.98
N TYR A 216 -5.74 27.96 3.97
CA TYR A 216 -5.66 27.55 5.38
C TYR A 216 -6.33 26.21 5.71
N SER A 217 -7.25 25.72 4.87
CA SER A 217 -8.00 24.47 5.07
C SER A 217 -7.41 23.26 4.34
N ASN A 218 -6.43 23.46 3.45
CA ASN A 218 -5.77 22.37 2.74
C ASN A 218 -4.31 22.27 3.14
N LEU A 219 -3.80 21.04 3.11
CA LEU A 219 -2.39 20.76 3.28
C LEU A 219 -1.87 20.09 2.01
N LEU A 220 -0.57 20.23 1.81
CA LEU A 220 0.12 19.48 0.79
C LEU A 220 0.78 18.28 1.47
N LYS A 221 0.37 17.06 1.09
CA LYS A 221 0.94 15.81 1.58
C LYS A 221 1.91 15.29 0.53
N CYS A 222 3.17 15.06 0.92
CA CYS A 222 4.13 14.40 0.05
C CYS A 222 4.59 13.06 0.61
N TYR A 223 4.70 12.08 -0.29
CA TYR A 223 5.25 10.77 0.00
C TYR A 223 5.96 10.22 -1.26
N ASN A 224 7.18 9.72 -1.13
CA ASN A 224 7.93 9.12 -2.25
C ASN A 224 7.99 10.00 -3.52
N LYS A 225 8.28 11.30 -3.37
CA LYS A 225 8.31 12.32 -4.45
C LYS A 225 6.98 12.59 -5.14
N GLN A 226 5.88 12.01 -4.69
CA GLN A 226 4.53 12.36 -5.08
C GLN A 226 3.95 13.32 -4.05
N CYS A 227 3.22 14.32 -4.50
CA CYS A 227 2.64 15.33 -3.64
C CYS A 227 1.22 15.65 -4.10
N ASP A 228 0.29 15.61 -3.16
CA ASP A 228 -1.13 15.82 -3.39
C ASP A 228 -1.69 16.87 -2.43
N ILE A 229 -2.75 17.54 -2.86
CA ILE A 229 -3.51 18.46 -2.01
C ILE A 229 -4.55 17.64 -1.26
N ILE A 230 -4.57 17.77 0.06
CA ILE A 230 -5.56 17.12 0.91
C ILE A 230 -6.39 18.16 1.67
N LEU A 231 -7.66 17.82 1.91
CA LEU A 231 -8.49 18.56 2.85
C LEU A 231 -8.05 18.20 4.28
N ALA A 232 -7.73 19.22 5.09
CA ALA A 232 -7.27 18.99 6.44
C ALA A 232 -8.42 18.67 7.39
N ASN A 233 -8.22 17.66 8.23
CA ASN A 233 -9.05 17.38 9.39
C ASN A 233 -8.45 18.03 10.64
N PRO A 234 -9.27 18.31 11.68
CA PRO A 234 -8.75 18.81 12.94
C PRO A 234 -7.76 17.82 13.57
N GLY A 235 -6.66 18.33 14.10
CA GLY A 235 -5.58 17.52 14.69
C GLY A 235 -4.20 18.05 14.31
N TYR A 236 -3.18 17.23 14.59
CA TYR A 236 -1.79 17.56 14.28
C TYR A 236 -1.30 16.81 13.04
N TYR A 237 -0.34 17.39 12.33
CA TYR A 237 0.33 16.79 11.18
C TYR A 237 1.84 16.99 11.29
N LEU A 238 2.61 15.99 10.84
CA LEU A 238 4.06 16.07 10.81
C LEU A 238 4.51 17.13 9.81
N ASN A 239 5.19 18.18 10.28
CA ASN A 239 5.72 19.22 9.41
C ASN A 239 6.99 18.75 8.70
N ALA A 240 6.93 18.60 7.39
CA ALA A 240 8.06 18.13 6.59
C ALA A 240 9.21 19.17 6.52
N GLU A 241 8.90 20.47 6.62
CA GLU A 241 9.93 21.53 6.55
C GLU A 241 10.82 21.55 7.79
N ASN A 242 10.23 21.42 8.97
CA ASN A 242 10.93 21.55 10.23
C ASN A 242 10.23 20.73 11.31
N LYS A 243 10.84 19.59 11.62
CA LYS A 243 10.35 18.61 12.60
C LYS A 243 10.34 19.11 14.06
N LYS A 244 10.83 20.33 14.34
CA LYS A 244 10.64 21.01 15.64
C LYS A 244 9.24 21.60 15.81
N TYR A 245 8.49 21.72 14.72
CA TYR A 245 7.12 22.23 14.71
C TYR A 245 6.20 21.15 14.17
N ASN A 246 4.98 21.08 14.68
CA ASN A 246 3.88 20.35 14.05
C ASN A 246 2.97 21.36 13.34
N ILE A 247 2.21 20.89 12.34
CA ILE A 247 1.11 21.65 11.77
C ILE A 247 -0.14 21.29 12.57
N MET A 248 -0.72 22.26 13.26
CA MET A 248 -1.97 22.10 14.01
C MET A 248 -3.12 22.67 13.20
N CYS A 249 -4.14 21.85 12.95
CA CYS A 249 -5.37 22.25 12.29
C CYS A 249 -6.52 22.25 13.30
N ILE A 250 -7.24 23.37 13.37
CA ILE A 250 -8.39 23.54 14.27
C ILE A 250 -9.64 23.82 13.46
N ARG A 251 -10.79 23.29 13.92
CA ARG A 251 -12.09 23.62 13.36
C ARG A 251 -12.67 24.82 14.11
N PHE A 252 -13.04 25.86 13.37
CA PHE A 252 -13.82 26.97 13.88
C PHE A 252 -15.09 27.09 13.04
N ASN A 253 -16.25 26.81 13.65
CA ASN A 253 -17.53 26.61 12.96
C ASN A 253 -17.44 25.51 11.88
N ALA A 254 -17.69 25.85 10.62
CA ALA A 254 -17.61 24.94 9.47
C ALA A 254 -16.22 24.87 8.81
N ASN A 255 -15.28 25.76 9.18
CA ASN A 255 -14.00 25.91 8.50
C ASN A 255 -12.85 25.33 9.32
N VAL A 256 -11.94 24.63 8.66
CA VAL A 256 -10.67 24.17 9.26
C VAL A 256 -9.56 25.17 8.91
N SER A 257 -8.73 25.51 9.89
CA SER A 257 -7.57 26.39 9.69
C SER A 257 -6.32 25.77 10.30
N CYS A 258 -5.24 25.73 9.51
CA CYS A 258 -3.98 25.09 9.86
C CYS A 258 -2.86 26.11 10.07
N GLY A 259 -1.99 25.86 11.05
CA GLY A 259 -0.82 26.69 11.33
C GLY A 259 0.30 25.93 12.04
N ARG A 260 1.50 26.52 12.07
CA ARG A 260 2.65 25.91 12.75
C ARG A 260 2.56 26.11 14.25
N ARG A 261 2.87 25.06 15.02
CA ARG A 261 2.99 25.08 16.48
C ARG A 261 4.25 24.37 16.90
N LEU A 262 4.89 24.84 17.97
CA LEU A 262 6.08 24.17 18.52
C LEU A 262 5.67 22.76 18.97
N ALA A 263 6.49 21.77 18.62
CA ALA A 263 6.27 20.39 19.05
C ALA A 263 6.92 20.19 20.43
N ASN A 264 6.08 20.22 21.47
CA ASN A 264 6.47 19.85 22.82
C ASN A 264 6.62 18.32 22.92
N VAL A 265 7.43 17.88 23.87
CA VAL A 265 7.69 16.44 24.06
C VAL A 265 6.44 15.71 24.51
N GLY A 266 5.96 14.77 23.70
CA GLY A 266 4.75 13.98 23.96
C GLY A 266 4.15 13.41 22.69
N ASN A 267 3.04 12.69 22.83
CA ASN A 267 2.25 12.22 21.70
C ASN A 267 1.15 13.22 21.34
N TYR A 268 0.76 13.23 20.07
CA TYR A 268 -0.30 14.06 19.52
C TYR A 268 -1.31 13.23 18.74
N ILE A 269 -2.59 13.57 18.85
CA ILE A 269 -3.65 13.03 18.01
C ILE A 269 -3.51 13.64 16.61
N SER A 270 -3.27 12.79 15.61
CA SER A 270 -3.12 13.24 14.24
C SER A 270 -4.46 13.59 13.60
N GLY A 271 -4.47 14.55 12.68
CA GLY A 271 -5.61 14.74 11.77
C GLY A 271 -5.61 13.73 10.62
N ALA A 272 -4.52 12.98 10.43
CA ALA A 272 -4.47 11.86 9.49
C ALA A 272 -5.11 10.60 10.10
N ILE A 273 -5.78 9.81 9.25
CA ILE A 273 -6.48 8.60 9.66
C ILE A 273 -5.47 7.55 10.14
N ASN A 274 -5.75 6.89 11.27
CA ASN A 274 -4.94 5.82 11.85
C ASN A 274 -3.47 6.19 12.12
N VAL A 275 -3.20 7.44 12.47
CA VAL A 275 -1.85 7.93 12.78
C VAL A 275 -1.84 8.65 14.14
N LEU A 276 -0.78 8.46 14.91
CA LEU A 276 -0.37 9.34 16.01
C LEU A 276 0.95 10.01 15.64
N LEU A 277 1.23 11.19 16.21
CA LEU A 277 2.58 11.75 16.13
C LEU A 277 3.30 11.48 17.44
N ASN A 278 4.40 10.74 17.36
CA ASN A 278 5.30 10.51 18.49
C ASN A 278 6.41 11.56 18.46
N CYS A 279 6.36 12.50 19.40
CA CYS A 279 7.38 13.54 19.61
C CYS A 279 8.12 13.32 20.93
N MET A 280 8.35 12.07 21.34
CA MET A 280 9.09 11.74 22.56
C MET A 280 10.62 11.87 22.38
N SER A 281 11.08 11.94 21.13
CA SER A 281 12.45 12.25 20.70
C SER A 281 12.65 13.73 20.35
N GLU A 282 13.87 14.12 19.95
CA GLU A 282 14.18 15.48 19.47
C GLU A 282 13.32 15.90 18.27
N TYR A 283 12.98 14.93 17.42
CA TYR A 283 12.14 15.13 16.24
C TYR A 283 10.90 14.24 16.32
N CYS A 284 9.77 14.77 15.86
CA CYS A 284 8.55 14.00 15.72
C CYS A 284 8.62 13.00 14.56
N GLN A 285 7.90 11.90 14.70
CA GLN A 285 7.64 10.92 13.65
C GLN A 285 6.16 10.51 13.66
N GLU A 286 5.67 10.07 12.50
CA GLU A 286 4.38 9.37 12.44
C GLU A 286 4.54 7.97 13.04
N ASP A 287 3.54 7.55 13.80
CA ASP A 287 3.44 6.23 14.40
C ASP A 287 2.08 5.63 14.04
N GLU A 288 2.06 4.32 13.78
CA GLU A 288 0.81 3.61 13.45
C GLU A 288 -0.11 3.64 14.68
N LEU A 289 -1.39 3.89 14.44
CA LEU A 289 -2.36 3.92 15.52
C LEU A 289 -2.62 2.52 16.05
N HIS A 290 -2.39 2.34 17.35
CA HIS A 290 -2.72 1.13 18.09
C HIS A 290 -3.55 1.46 19.34
N ASP A 291 -4.38 0.50 19.77
CA ASP A 291 -5.11 0.64 21.03
C ASP A 291 -4.12 0.71 22.20
N GLY A 292 -4.31 1.63 23.14
CA GLY A 292 -3.34 1.79 24.22
C GLY A 292 -3.44 3.12 24.95
N ILE A 293 -2.40 3.38 25.76
CA ILE A 293 -2.26 4.60 26.54
C ILE A 293 -0.92 5.27 26.19
N TYR A 294 -0.98 6.57 25.95
CA TYR A 294 0.15 7.37 25.49
C TYR A 294 0.28 8.61 26.37
N ARG A 295 1.50 9.03 26.66
CA ARG A 295 1.75 10.33 27.30
C ARG A 295 1.48 11.44 26.29
N ALA A 296 0.56 12.33 26.61
CA ALA A 296 0.25 13.48 25.77
C ALA A 296 1.35 14.54 25.85
N SER A 297 1.40 15.40 24.85
CA SER A 297 2.24 16.61 24.87
C SER A 297 1.65 17.74 25.71
N THR A 298 0.35 17.67 26.03
CA THR A 298 -0.37 18.65 26.82
C THR A 298 -0.06 18.49 28.31
N THR A 299 0.02 19.62 28.99
CA THR A 299 0.28 19.70 30.44
C THR A 299 -0.73 20.60 31.11
N TYR A 300 -0.96 20.37 32.39
CA TYR A 300 -1.73 21.25 33.26
C TYR A 300 -0.99 21.48 34.57
N ASP A 301 -1.11 22.68 35.13
CA ASP A 301 -0.49 23.01 36.40
C ASP A 301 -1.47 22.78 37.56
N LEU A 302 -1.05 22.00 38.55
CA LEU A 302 -1.76 21.90 39.81
C LEU A 302 -1.23 22.99 40.75
N VAL A 303 -2.13 23.85 41.22
CA VAL A 303 -1.87 24.81 42.30
C VAL A 303 -2.41 24.20 43.60
N PRO A 304 -1.55 23.77 44.53
CA PRO A 304 -2.01 23.27 45.82
C PRO A 304 -2.69 24.40 46.61
N ASN A 305 -3.98 24.26 46.90
CA ASN A 305 -4.84 25.08 47.76
C ASN A 305 -4.37 26.51 48.10
N GLY A 306 -4.87 27.49 47.35
CA GLY A 306 -5.37 28.76 47.91
C GLY A 306 -4.38 29.81 48.42
N SER A 307 -3.06 29.60 48.41
CA SER A 307 -2.13 30.69 48.70
C SER A 307 -1.78 31.50 47.45
N GLN A 308 -1.90 32.82 47.56
CA GLN A 308 -1.58 33.76 46.50
C GLN A 308 -0.13 33.59 46.02
N ARG A 309 0.03 33.46 44.69
CA ARG A 309 1.16 33.95 43.87
C ARG A 309 2.60 33.75 44.38
N ASP A 310 2.91 32.63 45.03
CA ASP A 310 4.30 32.15 45.06
C ASP A 310 4.52 31.11 43.95
N SER A 311 5.13 31.56 42.85
CA SER A 311 5.52 30.78 41.65
C SER A 311 6.48 29.61 41.91
N LYS A 312 6.74 29.22 43.16
CA LYS A 312 7.73 28.20 43.53
C LYS A 312 7.15 26.79 43.74
N ASN A 313 5.83 26.62 43.78
CA ASN A 313 5.18 25.33 44.10
C ASN A 313 4.19 24.80 43.06
N THR A 314 4.20 25.29 41.82
CA THR A 314 3.38 24.72 40.74
C THR A 314 3.97 23.39 40.28
N LYS A 315 3.20 22.29 40.43
CA LYS A 315 3.58 20.97 39.91
C LYS A 315 2.94 20.79 38.53
N THR A 316 3.77 20.76 37.48
CA THR A 316 3.32 20.46 36.12
C THR A 316 3.00 18.98 35.99
N MET A 317 1.78 18.69 35.56
CA MET A 317 1.26 17.35 35.31
C MET A 317 1.13 17.13 33.80
N PHE A 318 1.39 15.92 33.34
CA PHE A 318 1.19 15.54 31.94
C PHE A 318 -0.20 14.94 31.77
N ASN A 319 -0.85 15.27 30.64
CA ASN A 319 -2.06 14.56 30.24
C ASN A 319 -1.69 13.23 29.55
N LEU A 320 -2.69 12.38 29.33
CA LEU A 320 -2.56 11.11 28.60
C LEU A 320 -3.59 11.06 27.45
N ILE A 321 -3.25 10.30 26.42
CA ILE A 321 -4.13 9.96 25.30
C ILE A 321 -4.47 8.48 25.42
N SER A 322 -5.76 8.17 25.44
CA SER A 322 -6.26 6.79 25.36
C SER A 322 -6.82 6.53 23.98
N CYS A 323 -6.40 5.42 23.37
CA CYS A 323 -6.86 4.97 22.06
C CYS A 323 -7.53 3.61 22.19
N GLN A 324 -8.75 3.48 21.63
CA GLN A 324 -9.52 2.25 21.59
C GLN A 324 -10.31 2.17 20.28
N ASN A 325 -10.26 1.04 19.58
CA ASN A 325 -10.95 0.81 18.31
C ASN A 325 -10.66 1.92 17.27
N ASN A 326 -9.38 2.29 17.11
CA ASN A 326 -8.93 3.37 16.23
C ASN A 326 -9.45 4.78 16.57
N PHE A 327 -10.04 4.98 17.76
CA PHE A 327 -10.45 6.28 18.25
C PHE A 327 -9.56 6.71 19.42
N CYS A 328 -8.91 7.87 19.30
CA CYS A 328 -8.09 8.45 20.36
C CYS A 328 -8.73 9.70 20.95
N LYS A 329 -8.59 9.85 22.25
CA LYS A 329 -8.91 11.10 22.97
C LYS A 329 -7.87 11.38 24.04
N GLU A 330 -7.61 12.67 24.27
CA GLU A 330 -6.99 13.10 25.52
C GLU A 330 -7.96 12.88 26.67
N LEU A 331 -7.44 12.42 27.81
CA LEU A 331 -8.24 12.14 28.99
C LEU A 331 -8.67 13.43 29.69
N ASN A 332 -9.88 13.42 30.25
CA ASN A 332 -10.35 14.49 31.12
C ASN A 332 -9.84 14.31 32.56
N THR A 333 -10.03 15.31 33.42
CA THR A 333 -9.51 15.28 34.80
C THR A 333 -10.01 14.10 35.63
N THR A 334 -11.27 13.68 35.45
CA THR A 334 -11.82 12.52 36.17
C THR A 334 -11.16 11.23 35.69
N GLU A 335 -11.06 11.04 34.37
CA GLU A 335 -10.44 9.87 33.76
C GLU A 335 -8.95 9.74 34.13
N ILE A 336 -8.22 10.84 34.24
CA ILE A 336 -6.81 10.83 34.70
C ILE A 336 -6.72 10.42 36.17
N ASN A 337 -7.62 10.92 37.02
CA ASN A 337 -7.62 10.61 38.45
C ASN A 337 -7.94 9.14 38.75
N ASP A 338 -8.66 8.46 37.85
CA ASP A 338 -8.95 7.03 37.94
C ASP A 338 -7.73 6.14 37.60
N ILE A 339 -6.66 6.72 37.05
CA ILE A 339 -5.44 5.98 36.71
C ILE A 339 -4.59 5.77 37.97
N PRO A 340 -4.26 4.52 38.34
CA PRO A 340 -3.45 4.22 39.52
C PRO A 340 -2.07 4.87 39.45
N ILE A 341 -1.60 5.36 40.60
CA ILE A 341 -0.25 5.89 40.77
C ILE A 341 0.65 4.81 41.37
N CYS A 342 1.77 4.51 40.71
CA CYS A 342 2.75 3.54 41.16
C CYS A 342 4.08 4.19 41.57
N SER A 343 4.71 3.62 42.60
CA SER A 343 6.16 3.74 42.81
C SER A 343 6.89 2.66 42.02
N TYR A 344 8.06 3.01 41.47
CA TYR A 344 8.88 2.10 40.68
C TYR A 344 10.32 2.07 41.22
N SER A 345 10.87 0.87 41.40
CA SER A 345 12.28 0.64 41.70
C SER A 345 12.70 -0.72 41.14
N ASN A 346 13.74 -0.75 40.30
CA ASN A 346 14.32 -1.98 39.73
C ASN A 346 13.27 -2.99 39.20
N GLN A 347 12.38 -2.56 38.29
CA GLN A 347 11.33 -3.39 37.67
C GLN A 347 10.28 -3.94 38.66
N ILE A 348 10.26 -3.41 39.88
CA ILE A 348 9.23 -3.67 40.87
C ILE A 348 8.37 -2.42 41.02
N CYS A 349 7.06 -2.59 40.83
CA CYS A 349 6.04 -1.58 41.03
C CYS A 349 5.19 -1.90 42.27
N PHE A 350 4.71 -0.84 42.92
CA PHE A 350 3.68 -0.90 43.95
C PHE A 350 2.69 0.24 43.76
N ILE A 351 1.41 -0.01 43.98
CA ILE A 351 0.39 1.04 43.98
C ILE A 351 0.62 1.91 45.23
N LYS A 352 0.69 3.23 45.03
CA LYS A 352 0.68 4.20 46.13
C LYS A 352 -0.76 4.48 46.52
N GLN A 353 -1.03 4.49 47.83
CA GLN A 353 -2.31 4.97 48.35
C GLN A 353 -2.36 6.49 48.16
N SER A 354 -3.01 6.95 47.09
CA SER A 354 -3.29 8.37 46.86
C SER A 354 -4.59 8.75 47.57
N HIS A 355 -4.79 10.04 47.83
CA HIS A 355 -5.94 10.65 48.56
C HIS A 355 -7.31 10.49 47.85
N ILE A 356 -7.57 9.38 47.17
CA ILE A 356 -8.82 9.09 46.44
C ILE A 356 -9.82 8.47 47.43
N LYS A 357 -11.08 8.89 47.33
CA LYS A 357 -12.20 8.49 48.20
C LYS A 357 -12.33 6.96 48.30
N GLU A 358 -12.65 6.48 49.50
CA GLU A 358 -12.58 5.08 49.96
C GLU A 358 -13.39 4.04 49.14
N GLU A 359 -14.28 4.44 48.23
CA GLU A 359 -15.24 3.52 47.61
C GLU A 359 -14.73 2.75 46.37
N ASN A 360 -13.59 3.12 45.76
CA ASN A 360 -13.07 2.47 44.53
C ASN A 360 -11.53 2.24 44.54
N ILE A 361 -10.95 1.84 45.67
CA ILE A 361 -9.51 1.54 45.71
C ILE A 361 -9.26 0.19 45.03
N LYS A 362 -8.65 0.23 43.84
CA LYS A 362 -8.10 -0.97 43.23
C LYS A 362 -6.83 -1.37 43.99
N ASN A 363 -6.94 -2.36 44.87
CA ASN A 363 -5.83 -2.80 45.72
C ASN A 363 -4.75 -3.60 44.98
N TYR A 364 -5.01 -3.98 43.73
CA TYR A 364 -4.05 -4.65 42.86
C TYR A 364 -4.29 -4.32 41.38
N LEU A 365 -3.25 -4.51 40.56
CA LEU A 365 -3.33 -4.52 39.10
C LEU A 365 -2.98 -5.90 38.57
N SER A 366 -3.75 -6.35 37.58
CA SER A 366 -3.53 -7.62 36.89
C SER A 366 -2.50 -7.46 35.74
N PRO A 367 -1.85 -8.54 35.30
CA PRO A 367 -0.94 -8.48 34.16
C PRO A 367 -1.63 -7.91 32.90
N GLY A 368 -0.97 -6.96 32.25
CA GLY A 368 -1.48 -6.24 31.08
C GLY A 368 -2.22 -4.93 31.41
N GLU A 369 -2.49 -4.66 32.70
CA GLU A 369 -2.95 -3.35 33.16
C GLU A 369 -1.76 -2.39 33.35
N TYR A 370 -2.04 -1.10 33.54
CA TYR A 370 -0.99 -0.09 33.66
C TYR A 370 -1.24 0.89 34.80
N CYS A 371 -0.17 1.57 35.20
CA CYS A 371 -0.20 2.69 36.13
C CYS A 371 0.83 3.74 35.73
N THR A 372 0.84 4.88 36.41
CA THR A 372 1.78 5.97 36.12
C THR A 372 2.52 6.46 37.35
N ASN A 373 3.55 7.29 37.16
CA ASN A 373 4.08 8.06 38.29
C ASN A 373 3.17 9.25 38.63
N GLU A 374 3.48 9.95 39.73
CA GLU A 374 2.62 11.01 40.29
C GLU A 374 2.34 12.19 39.36
N ASN A 375 3.18 12.48 38.37
CA ASN A 375 2.95 13.55 37.41
C ASN A 375 2.55 13.04 36.02
N HIS A 376 2.24 11.74 35.90
CA HIS A 376 1.91 11.06 34.65
C HIS A 376 2.97 11.16 33.54
N SER A 377 4.22 11.48 33.89
CA SER A 377 5.32 11.56 32.92
C SER A 377 5.87 10.19 32.51
N LYS A 378 5.63 9.15 33.32
CA LYS A 378 6.06 7.77 33.06
C LYS A 378 4.88 6.83 33.14
N LEU A 379 4.85 5.86 32.23
CA LEU A 379 3.89 4.76 32.18
C LEU A 379 4.59 3.47 32.63
N TYR A 380 3.88 2.63 33.38
CA TYR A 380 4.33 1.32 33.82
C TYR A 380 3.32 0.26 33.39
N LEU A 381 3.77 -0.79 32.72
CA LEU A 381 2.95 -1.94 32.34
C LEU A 381 3.14 -3.04 33.37
N ALA A 382 2.04 -3.57 33.92
CA ALA A 382 2.07 -4.73 34.82
C ALA A 382 2.40 -5.99 34.01
N THR A 383 3.50 -6.67 34.37
CA THR A 383 3.87 -7.99 33.83
C THR A 383 3.44 -9.12 34.76
N ASP A 384 3.27 -8.81 36.04
CA ASP A 384 2.71 -9.68 37.07
C ASP A 384 1.76 -8.85 37.95
N ILE A 385 1.21 -9.43 39.03
CA ILE A 385 0.35 -8.71 39.96
C ILE A 385 1.12 -7.58 40.65
N ILE A 386 0.59 -6.35 40.58
CA ILE A 386 1.09 -5.19 41.34
C ILE A 386 0.15 -4.96 42.51
N SER A 387 0.64 -5.04 43.74
CA SER A 387 -0.17 -4.82 44.95
C SER A 387 -0.01 -3.42 45.54
N LEU A 388 -0.96 -3.04 46.39
CA LEU A 388 -0.86 -1.87 47.27
C LEU A 388 0.33 -1.99 48.22
N LYS A 389 1.07 -0.90 48.41
CA LYS A 389 2.17 -0.85 49.37
C LYS A 389 1.63 -0.75 50.80
N GLU A 390 1.75 -1.83 51.60
CA GLU A 390 1.43 -1.80 53.03
C GLU A 390 2.51 -1.07 53.84
N GLU A 391 2.11 -0.26 54.83
CA GLU A 391 3.02 0.56 55.66
C GLU A 391 3.74 -0.23 56.78
N SER A 392 3.46 -1.52 56.95
CA SER A 392 4.08 -2.33 58.01
C SER A 392 5.54 -2.70 57.68
N ASN A 393 6.44 -2.42 58.62
CA ASN A 393 7.90 -2.62 58.59
C ASN A 393 8.40 -4.08 58.41
N THR A 394 7.63 -4.99 57.83
CA THR A 394 8.03 -6.37 57.51
C THR A 394 7.85 -6.63 56.03
N PHE A 395 8.92 -6.36 55.28
CA PHE A 395 8.98 -6.51 53.83
C PHE A 395 8.86 -7.97 53.37
N HIS A 396 7.83 -8.27 52.59
CA HIS A 396 7.98 -9.17 51.44
C HIS A 396 7.93 -8.30 50.18
N LEU A 397 9.09 -7.76 49.74
CA LEU A 397 9.20 -7.35 48.34
C LEU A 397 8.85 -8.58 47.50
N PRO A 398 8.03 -8.47 46.45
CA PRO A 398 7.92 -9.55 45.49
C PRO A 398 9.34 -9.84 45.01
N PHE A 399 9.81 -11.07 45.18
CA PHE A 399 11.16 -11.50 44.79
C PHE A 399 11.35 -11.53 43.25
N LYS A 400 10.38 -11.02 42.49
CA LYS A 400 10.30 -11.10 41.04
C LYS A 400 9.82 -9.77 40.46
N GLU A 401 10.39 -9.40 39.33
CA GLU A 401 9.99 -8.27 38.49
C GLU A 401 8.50 -8.40 38.13
N ASN A 402 7.72 -7.35 38.35
CA ASN A 402 6.27 -7.34 38.15
C ASN A 402 5.77 -6.19 37.27
N CYS A 403 6.67 -5.32 36.79
CA CYS A 403 6.31 -4.28 35.84
C CYS A 403 7.47 -3.85 34.94
N ILE A 404 7.13 -3.28 33.79
CA ILE A 404 8.07 -2.65 32.85
C ILE A 404 7.80 -1.14 32.84
N SER A 405 8.86 -0.33 33.02
CA SER A 405 8.79 1.12 32.81
C SER A 405 8.92 1.44 31.33
N ALA A 406 7.91 2.11 30.78
CA ALA A 406 7.90 2.53 29.38
C ALA A 406 9.08 3.48 29.10
N SER A 407 9.96 3.09 28.19
CA SER A 407 11.21 3.78 27.89
C SER A 407 11.61 3.53 26.43
N LYS A 408 12.51 4.38 25.91
CA LYS A 408 13.05 4.27 24.55
C LYS A 408 13.86 2.98 24.31
N GLU A 409 14.31 2.31 25.37
CA GLU A 409 15.10 1.08 25.27
C GLU A 409 14.27 -0.08 24.69
N TYR A 410 12.94 0.04 24.78
CA TYR A 410 11.99 -0.97 24.35
C TYR A 410 11.30 -0.66 23.02
N ASN A 411 11.71 0.39 22.29
CA ASN A 411 11.00 0.87 21.09
C ASN A 411 10.77 -0.24 20.02
N ASP A 412 11.67 -1.22 19.95
CA ASP A 412 11.59 -2.36 19.03
C ASP A 412 11.08 -3.65 19.71
N ASN A 413 10.64 -3.56 20.96
CA ASN A 413 10.31 -4.71 21.78
C ASN A 413 8.80 -5.01 21.81
N TYR A 414 8.50 -6.30 21.84
CA TYR A 414 7.17 -6.89 21.83
C TYR A 414 7.04 -7.85 23.00
N PHE A 415 6.12 -7.55 23.91
CA PHE A 415 5.91 -8.33 25.13
C PHE A 415 4.58 -9.05 25.05
N PHE A 416 4.61 -10.38 25.09
CA PHE A 416 3.40 -11.18 25.24
C PHE A 416 3.02 -11.26 26.73
N ILE A 417 1.89 -10.68 27.12
CA ILE A 417 1.41 -10.66 28.50
C ILE A 417 -0.07 -11.09 28.49
N SER A 418 -0.37 -12.14 29.25
CA SER A 418 -1.69 -12.80 29.29
C SER A 418 -2.13 -13.34 27.93
N ASN A 419 -2.78 -12.50 27.12
CA ASN A 419 -3.32 -12.86 25.81
C ASN A 419 -3.23 -11.67 24.82
N LYS A 420 -2.25 -10.80 25.00
CA LYS A 420 -2.01 -9.63 24.15
C LYS A 420 -0.52 -9.43 23.95
N ILE A 421 -0.17 -8.88 22.80
CA ILE A 421 1.18 -8.41 22.51
C ILE A 421 1.22 -6.91 22.72
N TYR A 422 2.16 -6.45 23.54
CA TYR A 422 2.36 -5.04 23.86
C TYR A 422 3.63 -4.52 23.20
N LYS A 423 3.53 -3.39 22.50
CA LYS A 423 4.66 -2.57 22.09
C LYS A 423 4.82 -1.42 23.08
N ILE A 424 5.98 -1.37 23.73
CA ILE A 424 6.28 -0.39 24.76
C ILE A 424 7.34 0.56 24.22
N ASP A 425 7.12 1.86 24.33
CA ASP A 425 8.14 2.86 23.98
C ASP A 425 8.07 4.00 25.00
N ASN A 426 9.00 4.95 24.93
CA ASN A 426 8.99 6.13 25.79
C ASN A 426 7.62 6.82 25.73
N GLY A 427 6.88 6.82 26.85
CA GLY A 427 5.55 7.42 26.91
C GLY A 427 4.48 6.71 26.08
N LYS A 428 4.64 5.41 25.79
CA LYS A 428 3.67 4.61 25.01
C LYS A 428 3.57 3.18 25.56
N ILE A 429 2.33 2.72 25.76
CA ILE A 429 1.98 1.31 25.94
C ILE A 429 0.86 1.01 24.95
N ALA A 430 1.20 0.28 23.89
CA ALA A 430 0.29 -0.01 22.77
C ALA A 430 0.05 -1.52 22.64
N ASN A 431 -1.20 -1.90 22.39
CA ASN A 431 -1.62 -3.26 22.12
C ASN A 431 -1.57 -3.52 20.62
N ILE A 432 -0.90 -4.59 20.22
CA ILE A 432 -0.93 -5.09 18.85
C ILE A 432 -2.15 -5.99 18.71
N ASN A 433 -3.13 -5.52 17.94
CA ASN A 433 -4.38 -6.21 17.67
C ASN A 433 -4.52 -6.64 16.20
N LYS A 434 -3.57 -6.28 15.31
CA LYS A 434 -3.61 -6.65 13.89
C LYS A 434 -3.58 -8.16 13.72
N ILE A 435 -4.49 -8.68 12.89
CA ILE A 435 -4.61 -10.12 12.61
C ILE A 435 -3.33 -10.62 11.94
N GLY A 436 -2.75 -11.71 12.46
CA GLY A 436 -1.60 -12.36 11.85
C GLY A 436 -0.73 -13.13 12.81
N PHE A 437 0.32 -13.74 12.25
CA PHE A 437 1.34 -14.48 12.96
C PHE A 437 2.55 -13.60 13.26
N TYR A 438 3.02 -13.66 14.51
CA TYR A 438 4.13 -12.90 15.03
C TYR A 438 5.20 -13.86 15.54
N PHE A 439 6.38 -13.80 14.93
CA PHE A 439 7.57 -14.52 15.37
C PHE A 439 8.34 -13.62 16.33
N ILE A 440 8.28 -13.92 17.62
CA ILE A 440 8.93 -13.10 18.65
C ILE A 440 10.05 -13.92 19.27
N ASN A 441 11.27 -13.38 19.18
CA ASN A 441 12.38 -13.88 19.98
C ASN A 441 12.15 -13.45 21.44
N THR A 442 11.77 -14.39 22.29
CA THR A 442 11.39 -14.12 23.68
C THR A 442 12.57 -13.79 24.60
N SER A 443 13.80 -14.08 24.19
CA SER A 443 15.00 -13.73 24.97
C SER A 443 15.33 -12.23 24.89
N ILE A 444 15.07 -11.60 23.74
CA ILE A 444 15.32 -10.17 23.48
C ILE A 444 14.04 -9.37 23.26
N ASN A 445 12.89 -10.04 23.23
CA ASN A 445 11.56 -9.51 22.96
C ASN A 445 11.45 -8.77 21.62
N LYS A 446 12.06 -9.25 20.53
CA LYS A 446 12.01 -8.60 19.21
C LYS A 446 11.31 -9.46 18.16
N LEU A 447 10.66 -8.83 17.20
CA LEU A 447 10.14 -9.53 16.02
C LEU A 447 11.29 -10.04 15.15
N VAL A 448 11.09 -11.21 14.56
CA VAL A 448 12.04 -11.80 13.60
C VAL A 448 11.69 -11.32 12.19
N GLU A 449 12.57 -10.49 11.64
CA GLU A 449 12.55 -10.03 10.26
C GLU A 449 13.89 -10.40 9.61
N SER A 450 13.98 -11.62 9.07
CA SER A 450 15.19 -12.15 8.45
C SER A 450 14.86 -12.83 7.14
N ASP A 451 15.82 -12.83 6.22
CA ASP A 451 15.77 -13.64 5.00
C ASP A 451 16.36 -15.04 5.22
N ASN A 452 16.92 -15.32 6.40
CA ASN A 452 17.43 -16.64 6.78
C ASN A 452 16.40 -17.42 7.59
N ILE A 453 16.08 -18.64 7.15
CA ILE A 453 15.10 -19.50 7.81
C ILE A 453 15.56 -20.01 9.18
N ASP A 454 16.87 -20.15 9.40
CA ASP A 454 17.42 -20.63 10.67
C ASP A 454 17.08 -19.69 11.83
N ASP A 455 16.95 -18.40 11.56
CA ASP A 455 16.58 -17.40 12.56
C ASP A 455 15.15 -17.59 13.09
N TYR A 456 14.27 -18.17 12.27
CA TYR A 456 12.89 -18.49 12.64
C TYR A 456 12.75 -19.80 13.42
N ASN A 457 13.67 -20.74 13.21
CA ASN A 457 13.69 -22.05 13.88
C ASN A 457 14.53 -22.05 15.17
N ASN A 458 15.05 -20.90 15.61
CA ASN A 458 15.80 -20.80 16.86
C ASN A 458 14.90 -21.10 18.07
N ASP A 459 15.44 -21.82 19.07
CA ASP A 459 14.69 -22.25 20.28
C ASP A 459 14.09 -21.09 21.09
N ASN A 460 14.60 -19.87 20.95
CA ASN A 460 14.07 -18.69 21.65
C ASN A 460 12.86 -18.05 20.92
N ILE A 461 12.50 -18.54 19.74
CA ILE A 461 11.39 -18.03 18.93
C ILE A 461 10.09 -18.70 19.33
N ASN A 462 9.15 -17.88 19.79
CA ASN A 462 7.77 -18.30 19.96
C ASN A 462 6.90 -17.63 18.89
N ILE A 463 5.91 -18.37 18.42
CA ILE A 463 4.96 -17.91 17.41
C ILE A 463 3.66 -17.62 18.12
N PHE A 464 3.16 -16.41 17.91
CA PHE A 464 1.88 -15.98 18.42
C PHE A 464 0.94 -15.68 17.26
N TYR A 465 -0.31 -16.09 17.38
CA TYR A 465 -1.37 -15.74 16.44
C TYR A 465 -2.33 -14.76 17.10
N CYS A 466 -2.55 -13.61 16.46
CA CYS A 466 -3.55 -12.63 16.90
C CYS A 466 -4.77 -12.64 15.97
N ASN A 467 -5.97 -12.62 16.56
CA ASN A 467 -7.25 -12.73 15.83
C ASN A 467 -8.01 -11.39 15.68
N GLY A 468 -7.34 -10.25 15.90
CA GLY A 468 -8.02 -8.94 15.90
C GLY A 468 -8.30 -8.40 17.30
N LYS A 469 -8.34 -9.26 18.33
CA LYS A 469 -8.73 -8.89 19.69
C LYS A 469 -7.79 -9.44 20.76
N TYR A 470 -7.38 -10.69 20.59
CA TYR A 470 -6.48 -11.40 21.48
C TYR A 470 -5.40 -12.08 20.66
N CYS A 471 -4.30 -12.39 21.33
CA CYS A 471 -3.18 -13.14 20.81
C CYS A 471 -3.00 -14.40 21.67
N TYR A 472 -2.63 -15.49 21.01
CA TYR A 472 -2.45 -16.80 21.61
C TYR A 472 -1.13 -17.38 21.14
N SER A 473 -0.47 -18.15 22.00
CA SER A 473 0.62 -19.01 21.54
C SER A 473 0.09 -19.92 20.44
N TRP A 474 0.77 -19.96 19.30
CA TRP A 474 0.33 -20.76 18.18
C TRP A 474 0.55 -22.23 18.48
N GLU A 475 -0.54 -22.99 18.53
CA GLU A 475 -0.50 -24.44 18.66
C GLU A 475 -0.09 -25.06 17.33
N LYS A 476 1.00 -25.83 17.36
CA LYS A 476 1.56 -26.46 16.17
C LYS A 476 0.55 -27.48 15.60
N PRO A 477 0.11 -27.32 14.34
CA PRO A 477 -0.92 -28.17 13.75
C PRO A 477 -0.38 -29.57 13.43
N GLU A 478 -1.24 -30.58 13.43
CA GLU A 478 -0.85 -31.97 13.10
C GLU A 478 -0.63 -32.22 11.59
N VAL A 479 -0.89 -31.20 10.76
CA VAL A 479 -0.81 -31.27 9.29
C VAL A 479 0.10 -30.19 8.75
N ILE A 480 0.60 -30.42 7.53
CA ILE A 480 1.35 -29.40 6.79
C ILE A 480 0.46 -28.16 6.65
N THR A 481 1.00 -27.04 7.14
CA THR A 481 0.25 -25.78 7.23
C THR A 481 1.08 -24.66 6.67
N TYR A 482 0.49 -23.89 5.77
CA TYR A 482 1.04 -22.67 5.23
C TYR A 482 0.44 -21.48 5.96
N PHE A 483 1.23 -20.44 6.22
CA PHE A 483 0.75 -19.26 6.93
C PHE A 483 1.66 -18.06 6.66
N THR A 484 1.15 -16.85 6.93
CA THR A 484 1.87 -15.60 6.65
C THR A 484 2.20 -14.83 7.92
N ASN A 485 3.41 -14.29 8.02
CA ASN A 485 3.77 -13.37 9.10
C ASN A 485 3.28 -11.94 8.84
N ASN A 486 3.57 -11.04 9.79
CA ASN A 486 3.30 -9.60 9.73
C ASN A 486 4.01 -8.87 8.56
N SER A 487 5.07 -9.45 8.01
CA SER A 487 5.81 -8.94 6.84
C SER A 487 5.33 -9.54 5.51
N ASN A 488 4.23 -10.28 5.53
CA ASN A 488 3.61 -10.94 4.37
C ASN A 488 4.50 -11.99 3.67
N ARG A 489 5.44 -12.62 4.40
CA ARG A 489 6.20 -13.79 3.93
C ARG A 489 5.40 -15.07 4.16
N ILE A 490 5.39 -15.99 3.20
CA ILE A 490 4.70 -17.29 3.31
C ILE A 490 5.64 -18.34 3.90
N PHE A 491 5.24 -18.90 5.02
CA PHE A 491 5.90 -19.98 5.71
C PHE A 491 5.15 -21.29 5.51
N LYS A 492 5.88 -22.40 5.60
CA LYS A 492 5.38 -23.76 5.63
C LYS A 492 5.88 -24.45 6.89
N TYR A 493 4.96 -24.92 7.72
CA TYR A 493 5.25 -25.79 8.84
C TYR A 493 5.10 -27.25 8.45
N ASN A 494 6.06 -28.08 8.85
CA ASN A 494 6.01 -29.53 8.67
C ASN A 494 5.95 -30.25 10.03
N PRO A 495 4.83 -30.94 10.35
CA PRO A 495 4.69 -31.63 11.63
C PRO A 495 5.65 -32.81 11.79
N HIS A 496 6.15 -33.42 10.70
CA HIS A 496 7.06 -34.55 10.77
C HIS A 496 8.43 -34.15 11.33
N TYR A 497 8.97 -33.02 10.88
CA TYR A 497 10.29 -32.53 11.30
C TYR A 497 10.19 -31.48 12.40
N ASN A 498 8.97 -31.00 12.68
CA ASN A 498 8.68 -29.95 13.63
C ASN A 498 9.40 -28.63 13.33
N ASP A 499 9.59 -28.34 12.05
CA ASP A 499 10.33 -27.20 11.54
C ASP A 499 9.47 -26.28 10.67
N ILE A 500 9.96 -25.07 10.48
CA ILE A 500 9.38 -24.05 9.61
C ILE A 500 10.34 -23.80 8.46
N SER A 501 9.79 -23.71 7.25
CA SER A 501 10.51 -23.40 6.03
C SER A 501 9.84 -22.22 5.33
N PHE A 502 10.57 -21.49 4.48
CA PHE A 502 9.91 -20.63 3.50
C PHE A 502 9.15 -21.51 2.50
N ALA A 503 7.90 -21.15 2.20
CA ALA A 503 7.09 -21.94 1.28
C ALA A 503 7.65 -21.91 -0.15
N TYR A 504 8.17 -20.75 -0.54
CA TYR A 504 8.73 -20.46 -1.87
C TYR A 504 9.98 -19.59 -1.73
N ASP A 505 10.90 -19.69 -2.69
CA ASP A 505 12.07 -18.81 -2.72
C ASP A 505 11.64 -17.34 -2.83
N HIS A 506 10.68 -17.07 -3.72
CA HIS A 506 10.04 -15.78 -3.90
C HIS A 506 8.52 -15.93 -3.77
N ASP A 507 7.91 -15.22 -2.81
CA ASP A 507 6.46 -15.31 -2.58
C ASP A 507 5.66 -14.57 -3.64
N LEU A 508 4.73 -15.28 -4.27
CA LEU A 508 3.86 -14.70 -5.29
C LEU A 508 2.90 -13.68 -4.68
N LYS A 509 2.97 -12.43 -5.13
CA LYS A 509 2.05 -11.35 -4.71
C LYS A 509 0.87 -11.25 -5.67
N CYS A 510 -0.33 -11.09 -5.11
CA CYS A 510 -1.56 -11.01 -5.89
C CYS A 510 -2.58 -10.01 -5.34
N THR A 511 -3.47 -9.54 -6.22
CA THR A 511 -4.64 -8.75 -5.89
C THR A 511 -5.89 -9.58 -6.13
N TYR A 512 -6.68 -9.81 -5.08
CA TYR A 512 -7.93 -10.55 -5.14
C TYR A 512 -9.10 -9.62 -5.52
N ASN A 513 -9.90 -10.02 -6.50
CA ASN A 513 -11.09 -9.31 -6.94
C ASN A 513 -12.37 -10.04 -6.49
N ASP A 514 -13.46 -9.29 -6.35
CA ASP A 514 -14.74 -9.81 -5.85
C ASP A 514 -15.41 -10.86 -6.76
N ASP A 515 -14.97 -10.97 -8.02
CA ASP A 515 -15.41 -11.97 -8.99
C ASP A 515 -14.63 -13.30 -8.90
N ASN A 516 -13.88 -13.52 -7.81
CA ASN A 516 -12.99 -14.66 -7.59
C ASN A 516 -11.88 -14.75 -8.65
N SER A 517 -11.48 -13.61 -9.20
CA SER A 517 -10.30 -13.49 -10.05
C SER A 517 -9.14 -12.85 -9.29
N CYS A 518 -7.91 -13.26 -9.61
CA CYS A 518 -6.70 -12.73 -9.01
C CYS A 518 -5.76 -12.19 -10.07
N ILE A 519 -5.28 -10.97 -9.85
CA ILE A 519 -4.25 -10.35 -10.68
C ILE A 519 -2.89 -10.61 -10.04
N ILE A 520 -1.99 -11.22 -10.79
CA ILE A 520 -0.62 -11.53 -10.35
C ILE A 520 0.32 -10.45 -10.87
N SER A 521 1.15 -9.87 -9.99
CA SER A 521 2.11 -8.81 -10.38
C SER A 521 3.38 -9.39 -11.03
N GLU A 522 3.77 -8.83 -12.18
CA GLU A 522 4.79 -9.31 -13.14
C GLU A 522 6.22 -9.47 -12.59
N ASN A 523 6.57 -8.85 -11.46
CA ASN A 523 7.95 -8.75 -10.96
C ASN A 523 8.61 -10.06 -10.46
N MET A 524 7.97 -11.23 -10.61
CA MET A 524 8.49 -12.50 -10.08
C MET A 524 8.53 -13.67 -11.07
N ILE A 525 8.28 -13.44 -12.36
CA ILE A 525 8.29 -14.51 -13.37
C ILE A 525 9.68 -14.66 -14.04
N GLU A 526 10.60 -13.70 -13.85
CA GLU A 526 11.93 -13.79 -14.44
C GLU A 526 12.95 -14.48 -13.52
N LYS A 527 13.32 -15.70 -13.93
CA LYS A 527 14.48 -16.53 -13.51
C LYS A 527 14.38 -17.20 -12.13
N GLU A 528 14.10 -18.50 -12.16
CA GLU A 528 14.38 -19.58 -11.16
C GLU A 528 13.19 -20.46 -10.75
N THR A 529 11.97 -20.21 -11.22
CA THR A 529 10.76 -20.98 -10.86
C THR A 529 10.46 -22.22 -11.73
N GLU A 530 11.42 -22.77 -12.48
CA GLU A 530 11.17 -23.90 -13.40
C GLU A 530 10.73 -25.21 -12.72
N ASN A 531 10.86 -25.36 -11.39
CA ASN A 531 10.56 -26.61 -10.67
C ASN A 531 9.67 -26.49 -9.41
N GLN A 532 9.15 -25.32 -9.05
CA GLN A 532 8.26 -25.16 -7.89
C GLN A 532 6.79 -25.02 -8.32
N GLU A 533 5.92 -25.92 -7.88
CA GLU A 533 4.48 -25.79 -8.08
C GLU A 533 3.91 -24.79 -7.05
N ILE A 534 3.70 -23.54 -7.47
CA ILE A 534 3.12 -22.49 -6.64
C ILE A 534 1.59 -22.62 -6.65
N GLU A 535 1.00 -22.86 -5.47
CA GLU A 535 -0.45 -23.02 -5.28
C GLU A 535 -1.06 -21.82 -4.52
N LEU A 536 -0.25 -21.07 -3.77
CA LEU A 536 -0.68 -19.97 -2.91
C LEU A 536 -0.02 -18.66 -3.33
N CYS A 537 -0.78 -17.57 -3.24
CA CYS A 537 -0.27 -16.20 -3.33
C CYS A 537 -0.70 -15.38 -2.11
N VAL A 538 -0.02 -14.25 -1.88
CA VAL A 538 -0.26 -13.38 -0.73
C VAL A 538 -0.70 -11.98 -1.17
N THR A 539 -1.72 -11.43 -0.50
CA THR A 539 -2.21 -10.07 -0.77
C THR A 539 -1.33 -9.00 -0.09
N SER A 540 -1.53 -7.72 -0.42
CA SER A 540 -0.86 -6.61 0.27
C SER A 540 -1.16 -6.56 1.78
N ASN A 541 -2.32 -7.08 2.18
CA ASN A 541 -2.72 -7.20 3.58
C ASN A 541 -2.17 -8.48 4.24
N GLY A 542 -1.44 -9.30 3.49
CA GLY A 542 -0.87 -10.58 3.94
C GLY A 542 -1.88 -11.72 3.96
N GLU A 543 -3.00 -11.65 3.24
CA GLU A 543 -3.99 -12.73 3.25
C GLU A 543 -3.56 -13.83 2.28
N LEU A 544 -3.79 -15.09 2.64
CA LEU A 544 -3.50 -16.22 1.76
C LEU A 544 -4.63 -16.45 0.77
N VAL A 545 -4.25 -16.63 -0.49
CA VAL A 545 -5.15 -16.85 -1.61
C VAL A 545 -4.72 -18.12 -2.33
N LEU A 546 -5.66 -19.02 -2.56
CA LEU A 546 -5.42 -20.25 -3.30
C LEU A 546 -5.67 -20.02 -4.80
N LEU A 547 -4.68 -20.33 -5.63
CA LEU A 547 -4.76 -20.21 -7.08
C LEU A 547 -5.34 -21.49 -7.66
N LEU A 548 -6.46 -21.37 -8.38
CA LEU A 548 -7.13 -22.52 -8.99
C LEU A 548 -6.56 -22.80 -10.39
N PRO A 549 -6.39 -24.07 -10.78
CA PRO A 549 -5.94 -24.41 -12.12
C PRO A 549 -6.95 -23.95 -13.18
N PRO A 550 -6.49 -23.50 -14.37
CA PRO A 550 -7.39 -23.09 -15.45
C PRO A 550 -8.29 -24.25 -15.87
N LYS A 551 -9.57 -23.95 -16.10
CA LYS A 551 -10.54 -24.92 -16.63
C LYS A 551 -10.07 -25.38 -18.00
N ASP A 552 -9.66 -26.64 -18.15
CA ASP A 552 -9.31 -27.24 -19.44
C ASP A 552 -10.46 -27.01 -20.45
N THR A 553 -10.27 -26.13 -21.42
CA THR A 553 -11.21 -25.90 -22.53
C THR A 553 -11.04 -26.94 -23.65
N SER A 554 -10.40 -28.07 -23.38
CA SER A 554 -10.06 -29.11 -24.36
C SER A 554 -10.96 -30.35 -24.31
N ASN A 555 -12.22 -30.20 -23.93
CA ASN A 555 -13.27 -31.19 -24.24
C ASN A 555 -14.49 -30.47 -24.83
N HIS A 556 -14.53 -30.34 -26.15
CA HIS A 556 -15.77 -30.06 -26.87
C HIS A 556 -16.76 -31.19 -26.56
N PHE A 557 -17.71 -30.89 -25.68
CA PHE A 557 -19.00 -31.58 -25.64
C PHE A 557 -19.69 -31.35 -27.00
N LEU A 558 -19.67 -32.35 -27.87
CA LEU A 558 -20.63 -32.45 -28.96
C LEU A 558 -21.98 -32.91 -28.38
N PRO A 559 -23.11 -32.28 -28.74
CA PRO A 559 -24.43 -32.71 -28.28
C PRO A 559 -24.84 -34.04 -28.95
N PRO A 560 -25.71 -34.84 -28.31
CA PRO A 560 -26.06 -36.17 -28.77
C PRO A 560 -27.19 -36.10 -29.82
N HIS A 561 -26.98 -36.59 -31.05
CA HIS A 561 -28.07 -37.15 -31.88
C HIS A 561 -27.54 -37.98 -33.07
N LEU A 562 -27.90 -39.27 -33.06
CA LEU A 562 -28.28 -40.14 -34.21
C LEU A 562 -27.17 -40.77 -35.11
N PRO A 563 -27.44 -41.93 -35.78
CA PRO A 563 -26.85 -43.22 -35.42
C PRO A 563 -25.96 -43.88 -36.50
N TYR A 564 -25.19 -44.87 -36.03
CA TYR A 564 -24.71 -46.10 -36.70
C TYR A 564 -24.72 -46.13 -38.23
N GLN A 565 -23.53 -46.18 -38.85
CA GLN A 565 -23.27 -47.00 -40.03
C GLN A 565 -21.77 -47.35 -40.13
N ASP A 566 -21.53 -48.65 -40.32
CA ASP A 566 -20.26 -49.28 -40.70
C ASP A 566 -19.61 -48.61 -41.92
N LEU A 567 -18.28 -48.57 -41.94
CA LEU A 567 -17.51 -49.00 -43.11
C LEU A 567 -16.02 -49.21 -42.76
N ARG A 568 -15.55 -50.37 -43.20
CA ARG A 568 -14.22 -50.96 -43.10
C ARG A 568 -13.20 -50.32 -44.05
N GLU A 569 -11.94 -50.68 -43.78
CA GLU A 569 -10.82 -50.84 -44.73
C GLU A 569 -10.23 -49.52 -45.30
N THR A 570 -8.93 -49.31 -45.46
CA THR A 570 -7.72 -50.15 -45.42
C THR A 570 -6.52 -49.20 -45.54
N GLN A 571 -5.40 -49.55 -44.89
CA GLN A 571 -4.00 -49.45 -45.37
C GLN A 571 -3.45 -48.04 -45.72
N SER A 572 -2.18 -47.67 -45.53
CA SER A 572 -0.93 -48.43 -45.53
C SER A 572 0.23 -47.58 -44.96
N ILE A 573 1.04 -48.21 -44.12
CA ILE A 573 2.49 -48.42 -44.31
C ILE A 573 3.41 -47.18 -44.39
N ASN A 574 4.26 -46.99 -43.36
CA ASN A 574 5.69 -47.25 -43.52
C ASN A 574 6.39 -47.44 -42.16
N GLU A 575 6.90 -48.65 -41.98
CA GLU A 575 7.72 -49.15 -40.89
C GLU A 575 9.20 -48.81 -41.09
N THR A 576 9.94 -48.68 -39.98
CA THR A 576 11.24 -49.34 -39.70
C THR A 576 11.66 -48.90 -38.28
N SER A 577 11.34 -49.63 -37.19
CA SER A 577 12.00 -50.84 -36.62
C SER A 577 13.50 -50.59 -36.29
N ARG A 578 14.03 -50.79 -35.06
CA ARG A 578 13.96 -52.02 -34.25
C ARG A 578 14.48 -51.84 -32.79
N THR A 579 13.69 -52.37 -31.83
CA THR A 579 14.02 -53.19 -30.62
C THR A 579 15.05 -52.68 -29.58
N SER A 580 14.79 -52.68 -28.26
CA SER A 580 14.33 -53.83 -27.45
C SER A 580 13.41 -53.48 -26.26
N SER A 581 12.49 -54.41 -26.01
CA SER A 581 11.49 -54.54 -24.94
C SER A 581 12.03 -54.84 -23.54
N THR A 582 11.33 -54.38 -22.50
CA THR A 582 10.61 -55.26 -21.54
C THR A 582 9.52 -54.46 -20.80
N GLU A 583 8.36 -55.08 -20.68
CA GLU A 583 7.06 -54.58 -20.20
C GLU A 583 7.03 -54.28 -18.70
N THR A 584 6.21 -53.29 -18.28
CA THR A 584 5.19 -53.48 -17.23
C THR A 584 4.27 -52.27 -17.08
N THR A 585 2.97 -52.53 -17.30
CA THR A 585 1.78 -51.84 -16.74
C THR A 585 1.68 -50.32 -16.86
N THR A 586 0.94 -49.90 -17.90
CA THR A 586 0.32 -48.57 -18.05
C THR A 586 -0.68 -48.30 -16.93
N THR A 587 -0.28 -47.50 -15.94
CA THR A 587 -1.20 -46.64 -15.19
C THR A 587 -1.36 -45.32 -15.96
N THR A 588 -2.58 -45.01 -16.37
CA THR A 588 -2.97 -43.74 -16.99
C THR A 588 -2.68 -42.58 -16.03
N LYS A 589 -1.51 -41.96 -16.24
CA LYS A 589 -1.07 -40.75 -15.54
C LYS A 589 -1.83 -39.57 -16.14
N ILE A 590 -2.82 -39.04 -15.43
CA ILE A 590 -3.46 -37.76 -15.75
C ILE A 590 -2.36 -36.69 -15.79
N ARG A 591 -2.18 -36.02 -16.94
CA ARG A 591 -1.24 -34.91 -17.10
C ARG A 591 -1.68 -33.78 -16.15
N ARG A 592 -0.89 -33.50 -15.12
CA ARG A 592 -1.05 -32.34 -14.24
C ARG A 592 -0.57 -31.10 -14.99
N ASN A 593 -1.46 -30.13 -15.17
CA ASN A 593 -1.15 -28.84 -15.81
C ASN A 593 -0.59 -27.89 -14.75
N ASN A 594 0.67 -27.46 -14.92
CA ASN A 594 1.36 -26.54 -14.01
C ASN A 594 0.92 -25.09 -14.28
N ILE A 595 0.55 -24.32 -13.25
CA ILE A 595 0.18 -22.89 -13.38
C ILE A 595 1.33 -22.09 -13.99
N LEU A 596 2.59 -22.42 -13.70
CA LEU A 596 3.78 -21.75 -14.24
C LEU A 596 3.96 -21.92 -15.76
N SER A 597 3.54 -23.04 -16.34
CA SER A 597 3.63 -23.21 -17.80
C SER A 597 2.70 -22.27 -18.58
N TYR A 598 1.70 -21.70 -17.91
CA TYR A 598 0.78 -20.70 -18.48
C TYR A 598 1.25 -19.24 -18.27
N LEU A 599 2.26 -18.98 -17.43
CA LEU A 599 2.70 -17.64 -17.03
C LEU A 599 3.73 -16.98 -17.98
N ASN A 600 4.14 -17.63 -19.06
CA ASN A 600 5.27 -17.21 -19.91
C ASN A 600 4.98 -16.09 -20.95
N ASN A 601 3.90 -15.31 -20.83
CA ASN A 601 3.57 -14.23 -21.78
C ASN A 601 3.36 -12.88 -21.07
N LYS A 602 4.05 -11.84 -21.54
CA LYS A 602 4.12 -10.48 -20.94
C LYS A 602 2.75 -9.84 -20.68
N GLY A 603 2.55 -9.32 -19.45
CA GLY A 603 1.35 -8.62 -18.98
C GLY A 603 0.84 -9.09 -17.61
N ASN A 604 0.09 -8.23 -16.90
CA ASN A 604 -0.67 -8.62 -15.70
C ASN A 604 -1.65 -9.76 -16.05
N PHE A 605 -1.51 -10.92 -15.41
CA PHE A 605 -2.32 -12.10 -15.69
C PHE A 605 -3.43 -12.27 -14.65
N THR A 606 -4.61 -12.65 -15.11
CA THR A 606 -5.80 -12.89 -14.28
C THR A 606 -6.08 -14.39 -14.20
N VAL A 607 -6.10 -14.95 -13.00
CA VAL A 607 -6.41 -16.36 -12.72
C VAL A 607 -7.65 -16.51 -11.86
N GLU A 608 -8.33 -17.65 -11.94
CA GLU A 608 -9.36 -18.01 -10.97
C GLU A 608 -8.70 -18.34 -9.63
N CYS A 609 -9.24 -17.83 -8.54
CA CYS A 609 -8.67 -17.99 -7.20
C CYS A 609 -9.76 -17.92 -6.14
N ILE A 610 -9.42 -18.36 -4.92
CA ILE A 610 -10.34 -18.27 -3.77
C ILE A 610 -9.60 -17.73 -2.55
N LYS A 611 -10.31 -16.97 -1.72
CA LYS A 611 -9.81 -16.38 -0.47
C LYS A 611 -10.89 -16.46 0.60
N ALA A 612 -10.50 -16.81 1.84
CA ALA A 612 -11.40 -16.70 2.98
C ALA A 612 -11.77 -15.23 3.24
N LYS A 613 -12.98 -14.97 3.74
CA LYS A 613 -13.43 -13.61 4.04
C LYS A 613 -13.01 -13.14 5.43
N ASN A 614 -12.96 -14.05 6.38
CA ASN A 614 -12.65 -13.85 7.78
C ASN A 614 -12.01 -15.13 8.33
N GLU A 615 -11.52 -15.07 9.58
CA GLU A 615 -10.81 -16.19 10.21
C GLU A 615 -11.74 -17.30 10.72
N ASP A 616 -12.98 -16.96 11.06
CA ASP A 616 -13.92 -17.91 11.66
C ASP A 616 -14.69 -18.77 10.63
N GLU A 617 -14.60 -18.44 9.34
CA GLU A 617 -15.31 -19.16 8.27
C GLU A 617 -14.33 -19.72 7.23
N PRO A 618 -13.72 -20.88 7.50
CA PRO A 618 -12.79 -21.49 6.56
C PRO A 618 -13.50 -21.91 5.26
N ILE A 619 -12.76 -21.82 4.17
CA ILE A 619 -13.19 -22.31 2.86
C ILE A 619 -12.27 -23.42 2.37
N TYR A 620 -12.73 -24.19 1.39
CA TYR A 620 -12.07 -25.39 0.91
C TYR A 620 -11.85 -25.35 -0.59
N GLY A 621 -10.62 -25.62 -1.02
CA GLY A 621 -10.23 -25.60 -2.43
C GLY A 621 -9.26 -26.72 -2.76
N LEU A 622 -9.45 -27.30 -3.95
CA LEU A 622 -8.60 -28.38 -4.46
C LEU A 622 -7.73 -27.85 -5.60
N THR A 623 -6.43 -28.02 -5.44
CA THR A 623 -5.38 -27.81 -6.45
C THR A 623 -4.60 -29.12 -6.62
N ASN A 624 -3.33 -29.20 -6.25
CA ASN A 624 -2.64 -30.49 -6.04
C ASN A 624 -3.06 -31.13 -4.71
N HIS A 625 -3.39 -30.29 -3.72
CA HIS A 625 -3.86 -30.71 -2.41
C HIS A 625 -5.23 -30.09 -2.13
N LEU A 626 -6.02 -30.73 -1.27
CA LEU A 626 -7.22 -30.11 -0.72
C LEU A 626 -6.81 -29.27 0.49
N TYR A 627 -7.06 -27.98 0.42
CA TYR A 627 -6.75 -27.03 1.48
C TYR A 627 -8.01 -26.67 2.27
N GLN A 628 -7.87 -26.57 3.58
CA GLN A 628 -8.70 -25.73 4.43
C GLN A 628 -8.02 -24.36 4.53
N LEU A 629 -8.62 -23.35 3.92
CA LEU A 629 -8.10 -22.00 3.82
C LEU A 629 -8.81 -21.09 4.83
N GLU A 630 -8.03 -20.48 5.71
CA GLU A 630 -8.38 -19.39 6.61
C GLU A 630 -7.80 -18.09 6.04
N LEU A 631 -7.96 -16.94 6.73
CA LEU A 631 -7.55 -15.65 6.16
C LEU A 631 -6.01 -15.55 6.01
N LYS A 632 -5.30 -16.11 6.99
CA LYS A 632 -3.82 -16.05 7.12
C LYS A 632 -3.14 -17.40 7.11
N SER A 633 -3.90 -18.50 6.99
CA SER A 633 -3.39 -19.86 7.08
C SER A 633 -4.08 -20.79 6.06
N ALA A 634 -3.38 -21.82 5.61
CA ALA A 634 -3.90 -22.86 4.73
C ALA A 634 -3.38 -24.23 5.18
N LYS A 635 -4.28 -25.10 5.62
CA LYS A 635 -3.96 -26.44 6.14
C LYS A 635 -4.23 -27.49 5.06
N ILE A 636 -3.28 -28.39 4.80
CA ILE A 636 -3.53 -29.53 3.91
C ILE A 636 -4.39 -30.57 4.63
N ILE A 637 -5.46 -31.01 3.96
CA ILE A 637 -6.28 -32.13 4.43
C ILE A 637 -5.53 -33.44 4.19
N SER A 638 -5.14 -34.12 5.27
CA SER A 638 -4.42 -35.40 5.23
C SER A 638 -5.28 -36.64 5.52
N ASN A 639 -6.46 -36.44 6.11
CA ASN A 639 -7.33 -37.52 6.60
C ASN A 639 -8.11 -38.21 5.48
N ASN A 640 -8.47 -39.47 5.72
CA ASN A 640 -9.36 -40.21 4.83
C ASN A 640 -10.80 -39.77 5.07
N GLY A 641 -11.53 -39.46 3.99
CA GLY A 641 -12.91 -39.04 4.14
C GLY A 641 -13.54 -38.54 2.86
N HIS A 642 -14.84 -38.27 2.92
CA HIS A 642 -15.53 -37.44 1.95
C HIS A 642 -15.62 -36.02 2.50
N TYR A 643 -15.35 -35.04 1.64
CA TYR A 643 -15.39 -33.62 1.95
C TYR A 643 -16.37 -32.95 0.99
N ILE A 644 -17.48 -32.48 1.52
CA ILE A 644 -18.62 -31.99 0.75
C ILE A 644 -18.72 -30.48 0.92
N ILE A 645 -18.52 -29.79 -0.20
CA ILE A 645 -18.34 -28.35 -0.23
C ILE A 645 -19.44 -27.72 -1.09
N ASN A 646 -20.02 -26.62 -0.63
CA ASN A 646 -20.90 -25.79 -1.44
C ASN A 646 -20.06 -25.04 -2.49
N LYS A 647 -20.27 -25.33 -3.76
CA LYS A 647 -19.52 -24.78 -4.90
C LYS A 647 -19.63 -23.25 -5.03
N LYS A 648 -20.69 -22.63 -4.50
CA LYS A 648 -20.89 -21.18 -4.57
C LYS A 648 -20.06 -20.45 -3.51
N THR A 649 -19.99 -21.00 -2.30
CA THR A 649 -19.34 -20.35 -1.15
C THR A 649 -17.95 -20.91 -0.87
N ASN A 650 -17.63 -22.08 -1.41
CA ASN A 650 -16.48 -22.91 -1.06
C ASN A 650 -16.45 -23.32 0.43
N LYS A 651 -17.57 -23.21 1.16
CA LYS A 651 -17.68 -23.63 2.56
C LYS A 651 -18.10 -25.09 2.66
N ALA A 652 -17.84 -25.71 3.80
CA ALA A 652 -18.47 -26.98 4.15
C ALA A 652 -19.99 -26.85 4.10
N ILE A 653 -20.67 -27.94 3.80
CA ILE A 653 -22.14 -27.93 3.72
C ILE A 653 -22.79 -27.70 5.08
N GLU A 654 -23.91 -26.98 5.06
CA GLU A 654 -24.77 -26.77 6.21
C GLU A 654 -26.23 -27.13 5.90
N TYR A 655 -27.07 -27.21 6.92
CA TYR A 655 -28.48 -27.57 6.76
C TYR A 655 -29.23 -26.65 5.78
N ASP A 656 -28.89 -25.36 5.78
CA ASP A 656 -29.54 -24.35 4.94
C ASP A 656 -29.25 -24.53 3.44
N ASP A 657 -28.15 -25.20 3.07
CA ASP A 657 -27.84 -25.51 1.67
C ASP A 657 -28.90 -26.41 1.02
N PHE A 658 -29.63 -27.19 1.83
CA PHE A 658 -30.65 -28.12 1.35
C PHE A 658 -32.05 -27.50 1.28
N LYS A 659 -32.23 -26.26 1.76
CA LYS A 659 -33.47 -25.49 1.59
C LYS A 659 -33.57 -24.84 0.20
N ALA A 660 -32.45 -24.67 -0.49
CA ALA A 660 -32.40 -24.05 -1.81
C ALA A 660 -32.92 -25.01 -2.90
N VAL A 661 -33.64 -24.45 -3.88
CA VAL A 661 -34.18 -25.22 -5.03
C VAL A 661 -33.08 -25.87 -5.86
N ASN A 662 -31.91 -25.21 -5.96
CA ASN A 662 -30.72 -25.73 -6.64
C ASN A 662 -29.57 -25.87 -5.64
N GLN A 663 -29.21 -27.12 -5.33
CA GLN A 663 -28.09 -27.45 -4.45
C GLN A 663 -26.79 -27.55 -5.26
N PHE A 664 -25.84 -26.67 -4.98
CA PHE A 664 -24.56 -26.62 -5.68
C PHE A 664 -23.46 -27.32 -4.87
N LEU A 665 -23.47 -28.65 -4.84
CA LEU A 665 -22.50 -29.43 -4.04
C LEU A 665 -21.35 -30.00 -4.88
N LYS A 666 -20.17 -30.07 -4.29
CA LYS A 666 -18.99 -30.77 -4.82
C LYS A 666 -18.46 -31.72 -3.75
N ILE A 667 -18.27 -32.99 -4.10
CA ILE A 667 -17.68 -33.98 -3.19
C ILE A 667 -16.24 -34.23 -3.61
N TYR A 668 -15.33 -34.18 -2.64
CA TYR A 668 -13.98 -34.68 -2.76
C TYR A 668 -13.85 -35.98 -1.95
N LYS A 669 -13.23 -37.00 -2.55
CA LYS A 669 -12.79 -38.19 -1.81
C LYS A 669 -11.30 -38.08 -1.55
N CYS A 670 -10.89 -38.27 -0.31
CA CYS A 670 -9.50 -38.19 0.10
C CYS A 670 -9.01 -39.54 0.65
N THR A 671 -7.90 -40.04 0.12
CA THR A 671 -7.22 -41.25 0.61
C THR A 671 -5.75 -40.91 0.89
N LYS A 672 -5.33 -40.98 2.15
CA LYS A 672 -3.99 -40.63 2.64
C LYS A 672 -3.57 -39.22 2.18
N GLY A 673 -4.49 -38.26 2.31
CA GLY A 673 -4.30 -36.86 1.88
C GLY A 673 -4.34 -36.62 0.36
N GLN A 674 -4.41 -37.66 -0.47
CA GLN A 674 -4.63 -37.51 -1.90
C GLN A 674 -6.13 -37.37 -2.16
N CYS A 675 -6.54 -36.17 -2.53
CA CYS A 675 -7.94 -35.82 -2.75
C CYS A 675 -8.25 -35.66 -4.24
N GLU A 676 -9.40 -36.17 -4.66
CA GLU A 676 -9.90 -35.97 -6.02
C GLU A 676 -11.43 -35.75 -6.01
N PRO A 677 -11.97 -34.98 -6.97
CA PRO A 677 -13.40 -34.73 -7.05
C PRO A 677 -14.16 -35.97 -7.52
N ILE A 678 -15.35 -36.19 -6.96
CA ILE A 678 -16.32 -37.16 -7.46
C ILE A 678 -17.22 -36.46 -8.48
N PHE A 679 -17.05 -36.78 -9.76
CA PHE A 679 -17.87 -36.21 -10.84
C PHE A 679 -19.22 -36.90 -11.02
N GLN A 680 -19.31 -38.18 -10.63
CA GLN A 680 -20.53 -38.99 -10.72
C GLN A 680 -20.79 -39.65 -9.36
N PRO A 681 -21.57 -39.00 -8.48
CA PRO A 681 -21.96 -39.57 -7.20
C PRO A 681 -22.86 -40.80 -7.38
N SER A 682 -22.71 -41.80 -6.52
CA SER A 682 -23.60 -42.95 -6.48
C SER A 682 -24.95 -42.57 -5.87
N SER A 683 -26.03 -43.10 -6.45
CA SER A 683 -27.38 -43.00 -5.90
C SER A 683 -27.76 -44.16 -4.99
N GLU A 684 -26.83 -45.06 -4.68
CA GLU A 684 -27.12 -46.28 -3.90
C GLU A 684 -26.98 -46.04 -2.38
N TYR A 685 -26.05 -45.19 -1.97
CA TYR A 685 -25.68 -45.00 -0.56
C TYR A 685 -25.53 -43.51 -0.20
N PHE A 686 -25.54 -43.22 1.10
CA PHE A 686 -25.27 -41.89 1.64
C PHE A 686 -23.77 -41.63 1.76
N TYR A 687 -23.33 -40.41 1.49
CA TYR A 687 -21.98 -39.92 1.76
C TYR A 687 -21.96 -39.21 3.10
N TYR A 688 -21.03 -39.58 3.98
CA TYR A 688 -20.80 -38.87 5.23
C TYR A 688 -19.69 -37.83 5.03
N ASP A 689 -20.03 -36.57 5.27
CA ASP A 689 -19.08 -35.47 5.21
C ASP A 689 -18.20 -35.42 6.46
N SER A 690 -16.89 -35.35 6.26
CA SER A 690 -15.91 -35.40 7.34
C SER A 690 -15.72 -34.05 8.04
N ILE A 691 -16.26 -32.95 7.49
CA ILE A 691 -16.20 -31.62 8.09
C ILE A 691 -17.46 -31.32 8.89
N SER A 692 -18.61 -31.23 8.22
CA SER A 692 -19.91 -30.87 8.80
C SER A 692 -20.54 -32.00 9.61
N GLN A 693 -20.05 -33.24 9.41
CA GLN A 693 -20.67 -34.45 9.94
C GLN A 693 -22.13 -34.58 9.48
N LEU A 694 -22.45 -34.17 8.25
CA LEU A 694 -23.76 -34.40 7.64
C LEU A 694 -23.72 -35.62 6.72
N MET A 695 -24.89 -36.25 6.51
CA MET A 695 -25.04 -37.37 5.59
C MET A 695 -25.94 -37.00 4.43
N VAL A 696 -25.45 -37.14 3.20
CA VAL A 696 -26.17 -36.72 2.00
C VAL A 696 -26.20 -37.81 0.95
N LYS A 697 -27.30 -37.92 0.21
CA LYS A 697 -27.46 -38.89 -0.88
C LYS A 697 -27.83 -38.16 -2.16
N TYR A 698 -27.21 -38.57 -3.27
CA TYR A 698 -27.54 -38.05 -4.59
C TYR A 698 -28.66 -38.86 -5.22
N HIS A 699 -29.64 -38.17 -5.84
CA HIS A 699 -30.73 -38.78 -6.58
C HIS A 699 -30.58 -38.49 -8.08
N ASN A 700 -30.31 -39.53 -8.87
CA ASN A 700 -30.11 -39.40 -10.32
C ASN A 700 -31.36 -38.90 -11.05
N ASN A 701 -32.56 -39.26 -10.56
CA ASN A 701 -33.83 -39.03 -11.28
C ASN A 701 -34.17 -37.55 -11.47
N ASN A 702 -33.80 -36.71 -10.51
CA ASN A 702 -34.08 -35.28 -10.47
C ASN A 702 -32.81 -34.44 -10.26
N SER A 703 -31.64 -35.09 -10.23
CA SER A 703 -30.34 -34.47 -9.95
C SER A 703 -30.29 -33.68 -8.64
N THR A 704 -31.03 -34.11 -7.61
CA THR A 704 -31.07 -33.44 -6.29
C THR A 704 -30.30 -34.21 -5.23
N TRP A 705 -29.90 -33.51 -4.18
CA TRP A 705 -29.35 -34.07 -2.95
C TRP A 705 -30.40 -34.15 -1.84
N GLU A 706 -30.41 -35.29 -1.17
CA GLU A 706 -31.18 -35.52 0.04
C GLU A 706 -30.26 -35.45 1.25
N LEU A 707 -30.64 -34.66 2.25
CA LEU A 707 -30.00 -34.64 3.56
C LEU A 707 -30.70 -35.65 4.49
N LEU A 708 -29.93 -36.53 5.13
CA LEU A 708 -30.47 -37.46 6.11
C LEU A 708 -30.74 -36.74 7.44
N THR A 709 -31.99 -36.73 7.88
CA THR A 709 -32.40 -36.07 9.14
C THR A 709 -32.90 -37.04 10.22
N ASN A 710 -33.14 -38.31 9.88
CA ASN A 710 -33.75 -39.28 10.79
C ASN A 710 -32.73 -40.30 11.30
N SER A 711 -32.73 -40.56 12.61
CA SER A 711 -31.91 -41.60 13.24
C SER A 711 -32.33 -43.01 12.79
N GLY A 712 -31.39 -43.94 12.67
CA GLY A 712 -31.69 -45.32 12.24
C GLY A 712 -30.47 -46.08 11.76
N TYR A 713 -30.71 -47.01 10.83
CA TYR A 713 -29.64 -47.70 10.11
C TYR A 713 -29.56 -47.14 8.69
N VAL A 714 -28.34 -46.85 8.25
CA VAL A 714 -28.10 -46.22 6.94
C VAL A 714 -27.02 -46.99 6.19
N TYR A 715 -27.26 -47.25 4.91
CA TYR A 715 -26.23 -47.73 4.00
C TYR A 715 -25.43 -46.52 3.49
N ALA A 716 -24.19 -46.39 3.93
CA ALA A 716 -23.39 -45.19 3.74
C ALA A 716 -21.93 -45.49 3.44
N SER A 717 -21.25 -44.51 2.84
CA SER A 717 -19.81 -44.46 2.65
C SER A 717 -19.22 -43.40 3.56
N ILE A 718 -18.55 -43.84 4.63
CA ILE A 718 -17.90 -42.94 5.60
C ILE A 718 -16.47 -42.57 5.20
N THR A 719 -15.79 -43.46 4.50
CA THR A 719 -14.45 -43.25 3.96
C THR A 719 -14.42 -43.75 2.52
N PRO A 720 -13.55 -43.19 1.66
CA PRO A 720 -13.45 -43.66 0.29
C PRO A 720 -13.14 -45.16 0.24
N ASN A 721 -13.79 -45.87 -0.69
CA ASN A 721 -13.68 -47.32 -0.87
C ASN A 721 -14.24 -48.19 0.27
N TYR A 722 -14.97 -47.61 1.23
CA TYR A 722 -15.67 -48.36 2.27
C TYR A 722 -17.14 -47.95 2.33
N VAL A 723 -18.03 -48.93 2.10
CA VAL A 723 -19.48 -48.77 2.14
C VAL A 723 -20.04 -49.88 3.03
N SER A 724 -20.87 -49.52 4.01
CA SER A 724 -21.46 -50.49 4.94
C SER A 724 -22.76 -49.94 5.54
N ILE A 725 -23.43 -50.76 6.36
CA ILE A 725 -24.58 -50.34 7.15
C ILE A 725 -24.07 -49.79 8.49
N PHE A 726 -24.44 -48.56 8.80
CA PHE A 726 -24.08 -47.87 10.04
C PHE A 726 -25.31 -47.56 10.87
N LYS A 727 -25.14 -47.56 12.20
CA LYS A 727 -26.14 -47.00 13.11
C LYS A 727 -25.87 -45.51 13.26
N TYR A 728 -26.88 -44.70 12.93
CA TYR A 728 -26.82 -43.25 12.87
C TYR A 728 -27.79 -42.63 13.89
N TYR A 729 -27.31 -41.63 14.62
CA TYR A 729 -28.13 -40.79 15.46
C TYR A 729 -28.10 -39.35 14.94
N SER A 730 -29.27 -38.88 14.52
CA SER A 730 -29.50 -37.48 14.18
C SER A 730 -29.62 -36.66 15.45
N LEU A 731 -28.69 -35.73 15.64
CA LEU A 731 -28.79 -34.65 16.61
C LEU A 731 -29.07 -33.34 15.85
N PRO A 732 -29.68 -32.31 16.47
CA PRO A 732 -29.78 -31.00 15.84
C PRO A 732 -28.38 -30.53 15.42
N ASN A 733 -28.18 -30.37 14.11
CA ASN A 733 -26.98 -29.83 13.44
C ASN A 733 -25.75 -30.74 13.29
N HIS A 734 -25.71 -31.99 13.80
CA HIS A 734 -24.58 -32.92 13.56
C HIS A 734 -24.99 -34.41 13.58
N ALA A 735 -24.20 -35.28 12.94
CA ALA A 735 -24.33 -36.73 12.99
C ALA A 735 -23.37 -37.38 13.98
N ASN A 736 -23.86 -38.34 14.78
CA ASN A 736 -22.98 -39.26 15.50
C ASN A 736 -23.10 -40.69 14.92
N ILE A 737 -21.95 -41.31 14.60
CA ILE A 737 -21.86 -42.64 13.99
C ILE A 737 -21.22 -43.61 14.99
N ASN A 738 -21.93 -44.69 15.30
CA ASN A 738 -21.34 -45.84 15.98
C ASN A 738 -21.13 -46.98 14.98
N SER A 739 -19.89 -47.46 14.88
CA SER A 739 -19.60 -48.67 14.12
C SER A 739 -20.28 -49.87 14.79
N ILE A 740 -20.95 -50.71 14.00
CA ILE A 740 -21.43 -52.01 14.46
C ILE A 740 -20.22 -52.95 14.34
N GLN A 741 -19.58 -53.29 15.46
CA GLN A 741 -18.65 -54.42 15.46
C GLN A 741 -19.40 -55.65 14.94
N LYS A 742 -18.81 -56.28 13.93
CA LYS A 742 -19.29 -57.51 13.30
C LYS A 742 -19.57 -58.55 14.40
N LYS A 743 -20.85 -58.76 14.75
CA LYS A 743 -21.25 -59.96 15.48
C LYS A 743 -21.41 -61.05 14.42
N GLU A 744 -20.51 -62.02 14.45
CA GLU A 744 -20.66 -63.28 13.77
C GLU A 744 -22.07 -63.85 14.03
N ASN A 745 -22.61 -64.50 12.99
CA ASN A 745 -23.83 -65.31 12.97
C ASN A 745 -25.15 -64.56 13.10
N ILE A 746 -25.81 -64.34 11.95
CA ILE A 746 -27.20 -64.77 11.80
C ILE A 746 -27.31 -65.54 10.49
N ILE A 747 -27.65 -66.82 10.65
CA ILE A 747 -27.91 -67.84 9.64
C ILE A 747 -29.38 -67.71 9.20
N HIS A 748 -29.59 -67.98 7.90
CA HIS A 748 -30.83 -68.16 7.12
C HIS A 748 -31.67 -66.94 6.75
#